data_AF-A0A3N1API5-F1
#
_entry.id   AF-A0A3N1API5-F1
#
_cell.length_a   1.000
_cell.length_b   1.000
_cell.length_c   1.000
_cell.angle_alpha   90.00
_cell.angle_beta   90.00
_cell.angle_gamma   90.00
#
_symmetry.space_group_name_H-M   'P 1'
#
loop_
_entity.id
_entity.type
_entity.pdbx_description
1 polymer ?
#
loop_
_entity_poly.entity_id
_entity_poly.type
_entity_poly.pdbx_seq_one_letter_code
_entity_poly.pdbx_strand_id
1 'polypeptide(L)'
;MHDDSPHPHPTAGGLRLVRRNPLVAGDVSWMELFVDLFFVFAFLKVTNLMAADLTAVGMLRGVLVILLLWHCWTPFVWLGNVVHLDRGGMPLMAACIATVLLVIGVSVPETFVDLPGRLPGPVIVVVGYLAIRVSVLAVLTRSRWSEGPAGRRPAAIAWLTLAASASVLLTSALLPPHLPARFDADLVRLVLFALALAIDFVVLTAVGRGSWQIVSPWHLAERHALIVLIALGETIISIGTGGGVGADIQVTWPLLAAATLGLVVVSALWWTYFDLAKILAEHALSRRSGVDQTRMARDVYSGLHLPMIGGLIFFALGLKHAIITMPGGSEHPWTTAEVVIMYGGVLLYLLALVAFEWLSGRLLGRSPILGIALLLGLLPVATQVSALGALALLAVGVVAMLIADRTLFHRRHTQLHRLAESETSRLHGVTPRELFLDLVFVFAFIQVTTLMTRNASALGIVRGLTLLALLWWAWTSYSWLTNAVRNETVLVRFTTVGIAASILVIGIATPQAFEPAPGSLPGSLIIVACYLAAQLMQTVLILQASRTEPVLRALARQNAVPSTAALLLLAGFAVVELATSDRLAGTPAVTLLWVAALTIQLAGSYPTGVDSWRPRSTRHWVDRYALIMLIAFGETIISVGLAVADQPVSTTVMVIVVTAAVAVGALWWPYFTTIDSARLALEARAGVDRAKLARDGFTYLHLPMVACIILIAYGLHQAVVPHDETGIRFGHYAFYWGVGFYLLANQVYWWRTWRALSWYRIVSAVVVIVLAFPTAALPAVWTLPALTVFGLISAAAEFLRVGDLRTRPPPPTR
;
A
#
# COMPACT_ATOMS: atom_id res chain seq x y z
N MET A 1 26.04 -14.69 -19.60
CA MET A 1 25.12 -13.58 -19.91
C MET A 1 23.72 -14.07 -20.31
N HIS A 2 23.40 -15.35 -20.09
CA HIS A 2 22.06 -15.91 -20.25
C HIS A 2 21.85 -16.89 -19.11
N ASP A 3 21.15 -16.47 -18.05
CA ASP A 3 20.53 -17.41 -17.13
C ASP A 3 19.36 -16.71 -16.42
N ASP A 4 18.14 -17.06 -16.84
CA ASP A 4 16.88 -16.71 -16.18
C ASP A 4 16.29 -17.95 -15.48
N SER A 5 17.13 -18.94 -15.16
CA SER A 5 16.71 -20.04 -14.30
C SER A 5 16.28 -19.53 -12.91
N PRO A 6 15.40 -20.25 -12.19
CA PRO A 6 14.82 -19.76 -10.95
C PRO A 6 15.78 -19.64 -9.73
N HIS A 7 17.11 -19.75 -9.88
CA HIS A 7 18.05 -19.69 -8.75
C HIS A 7 19.39 -18.98 -9.08
N PRO A 8 20.00 -18.14 -8.22
CA PRO A 8 19.52 -17.48 -6.99
C PRO A 8 19.63 -15.93 -7.05
N HIS A 9 19.19 -15.22 -6.00
CA HIS A 9 18.99 -13.75 -5.93
C HIS A 9 20.23 -13.05 -5.28
N PRO A 10 20.14 -11.80 -4.78
CA PRO A 10 20.62 -10.55 -5.39
C PRO A 10 22.13 -10.40 -5.65
N THR A 11 23.00 -11.34 -5.27
CA THR A 11 24.47 -11.08 -5.24
C THR A 11 25.35 -12.06 -5.99
N ALA A 12 24.76 -13.04 -6.69
CA ALA A 12 25.50 -13.97 -7.56
C ALA A 12 26.28 -13.32 -8.73
N GLY A 13 26.31 -11.97 -8.83
CA GLY A 13 27.04 -11.23 -9.87
C GLY A 13 27.81 -9.97 -9.43
N GLY A 14 27.98 -9.70 -8.12
CA GLY A 14 28.59 -8.44 -7.64
C GLY A 14 27.80 -7.18 -8.03
N LEU A 15 28.45 -6.02 -8.14
CA LEU A 15 27.82 -4.74 -8.56
C LEU A 15 27.37 -4.71 -10.05
N ARG A 16 27.35 -5.85 -10.75
CA ARG A 16 27.02 -5.90 -12.17
C ARG A 16 25.53 -5.74 -12.41
N LEU A 17 25.20 -4.99 -13.45
CA LEU A 17 23.83 -4.82 -13.95
C LEU A 17 23.36 -6.10 -14.63
N VAL A 18 22.16 -6.56 -14.28
CA VAL A 18 21.51 -7.73 -14.88
C VAL A 18 20.31 -7.25 -15.69
N ARG A 19 20.36 -7.42 -17.01
CA ARG A 19 19.24 -7.11 -17.92
C ARG A 19 18.18 -8.21 -17.88
N ARG A 20 16.90 -7.85 -18.04
CA ARG A 20 15.81 -8.82 -18.23
C ARG A 20 15.90 -9.47 -19.61
N ASN A 21 15.51 -10.74 -19.72
CA ASN A 21 15.37 -11.42 -21.01
C ASN A 21 13.98 -11.15 -21.60
N PRO A 22 13.89 -10.69 -22.86
CA PRO A 22 12.59 -10.51 -23.54
C PRO A 22 11.83 -11.82 -23.78
N LEU A 23 12.50 -12.98 -23.72
CA LEU A 23 11.88 -14.29 -23.97
C LEU A 23 11.21 -14.90 -22.73
N VAL A 24 11.43 -14.33 -21.53
CA VAL A 24 10.90 -14.85 -20.28
C VAL A 24 9.85 -13.89 -19.73
N ALA A 25 8.69 -14.40 -19.32
CA ALA A 25 7.68 -13.59 -18.67
C ALA A 25 8.27 -12.96 -17.39
N GLY A 26 8.31 -11.63 -17.36
CA GLY A 26 8.98 -10.90 -16.29
C GLY A 26 8.06 -10.68 -15.09
N ASP A 27 8.42 -11.24 -13.95
CA ASP A 27 7.72 -10.98 -12.68
C ASP A 27 8.08 -9.60 -12.10
N VAL A 28 7.17 -9.01 -11.32
CA VAL A 28 7.45 -7.82 -10.51
C VAL A 28 8.23 -8.26 -9.26
N SER A 29 9.36 -7.61 -9.00
CA SER A 29 10.19 -7.97 -7.85
C SER A 29 9.69 -7.35 -6.53
N TRP A 30 10.02 -7.99 -5.41
CA TRP A 30 9.72 -7.44 -4.08
C TRP A 30 10.33 -6.05 -3.85
N MET A 31 11.49 -5.78 -4.44
CA MET A 31 12.14 -4.46 -4.35
C MET A 31 11.32 -3.38 -5.06
N GLU A 32 10.72 -3.71 -6.21
CA GLU A 32 9.83 -2.79 -6.92
C GLU A 32 8.56 -2.49 -6.13
N LEU A 33 8.01 -3.47 -5.42
CA LEU A 33 6.86 -3.26 -4.54
C LEU A 33 7.24 -2.49 -3.27
N PHE A 34 8.45 -2.68 -2.76
CA PHE A 34 8.95 -1.93 -1.61
C PHE A 34 9.08 -0.44 -1.91
N VAL A 35 9.63 -0.06 -3.07
CA VAL A 35 9.71 1.35 -3.50
C VAL A 35 8.30 1.96 -3.64
N ASP A 36 7.33 1.18 -4.13
CA ASP A 36 5.95 1.64 -4.27
C ASP A 36 5.29 2.03 -2.95
N LEU A 37 5.67 1.41 -1.81
CA LEU A 37 5.15 1.79 -0.50
C LEU A 37 5.42 3.27 -0.16
N PHE A 38 6.53 3.81 -0.63
CA PHE A 38 6.90 5.21 -0.39
C PHE A 38 6.06 6.18 -1.23
N PHE A 39 5.54 5.73 -2.38
CA PHE A 39 4.61 6.52 -3.19
C PHE A 39 3.23 6.64 -2.53
N VAL A 40 2.78 5.62 -1.78
CA VAL A 40 1.53 5.68 -1.01
C VAL A 40 1.54 6.92 -0.09
N PHE A 41 2.62 7.07 0.69
CA PHE A 41 2.79 8.22 1.57
C PHE A 41 2.91 9.55 0.81
N ALA A 42 3.63 9.56 -0.31
CA ALA A 42 3.77 10.77 -1.12
C ALA A 42 2.40 11.26 -1.66
N PHE A 43 1.53 10.36 -2.12
CA PHE A 43 0.18 10.72 -2.55
C PHE A 43 -0.68 11.25 -1.40
N LEU A 44 -0.60 10.64 -0.22
CA LEU A 44 -1.26 11.15 0.99
C LEU A 44 -0.89 12.61 1.28
N LYS A 45 0.39 12.96 1.11
CA LYS A 45 0.87 14.34 1.32
C LYS A 45 0.40 15.31 0.25
N VAL A 46 0.26 14.86 -0.98
CA VAL A 46 -0.35 15.68 -2.04
C VAL A 46 -1.82 15.96 -1.74
N THR A 47 -2.60 14.94 -1.33
CA THR A 47 -4.00 15.12 -0.92
C THR A 47 -4.10 16.15 0.21
N ASN A 48 -3.21 16.08 1.20
CA ASN A 48 -3.16 17.04 2.32
C ASN A 48 -2.77 18.46 1.87
N LEU A 49 -1.81 18.59 0.95
CA LEU A 49 -1.43 19.88 0.36
C LEU A 49 -2.62 20.54 -0.33
N MET A 50 -3.38 19.79 -1.12
CA MET A 50 -4.59 20.31 -1.77
C MET A 50 -5.73 20.56 -0.78
N ALA A 51 -5.85 19.75 0.27
CA ALA A 51 -6.88 19.92 1.28
C ALA A 51 -6.74 21.22 2.09
N ALA A 52 -5.51 21.76 2.20
CA ALA A 52 -5.24 23.02 2.88
C ALA A 52 -5.70 24.25 2.08
N ASP A 53 -5.81 24.16 0.75
CA ASP A 53 -6.20 25.27 -0.13
C ASP A 53 -6.99 24.74 -1.33
N LEU A 54 -8.33 24.85 -1.25
CA LEU A 54 -9.25 24.43 -2.32
C LEU A 54 -9.36 25.44 -3.48
N THR A 55 -8.59 26.53 -3.48
CA THR A 55 -8.57 27.47 -4.61
C THR A 55 -7.99 26.83 -5.87
N ALA A 56 -8.23 27.42 -7.04
CA ALA A 56 -7.63 26.97 -8.30
C ALA A 56 -6.09 26.90 -8.23
N VAL A 57 -5.45 27.81 -7.48
CA VAL A 57 -4.00 27.82 -7.28
C VAL A 57 -3.55 26.65 -6.40
N GLY A 58 -4.25 26.39 -5.30
CA GLY A 58 -4.00 25.21 -4.45
C GLY A 58 -4.16 23.89 -5.20
N MET A 59 -5.22 23.76 -6.02
CA MET A 59 -5.40 22.60 -6.91
C MET A 59 -4.26 22.47 -7.92
N LEU A 60 -3.82 23.58 -8.53
CA LEU A 60 -2.70 23.58 -9.47
C LEU A 60 -1.39 23.14 -8.79
N ARG A 61 -1.10 23.64 -7.58
CA ARG A 61 0.05 23.20 -6.77
C ARG A 61 0.04 21.68 -6.57
N GLY A 62 -1.11 21.13 -6.18
CA GLY A 62 -1.28 19.69 -6.04
C GLY A 62 -1.04 18.93 -7.34
N VAL A 63 -1.66 19.35 -8.45
CA VAL A 63 -1.45 18.75 -9.78
C VAL A 63 0.02 18.75 -10.17
N LEU A 64 0.74 19.85 -9.97
CA LEU A 64 2.17 19.92 -10.28
C LEU A 64 3.00 18.93 -9.46
N VAL A 65 2.67 18.72 -8.18
CA VAL A 65 3.35 17.69 -7.37
C VAL A 65 2.98 16.28 -7.83
N ILE A 66 1.73 16.00 -8.21
CA ILE A 66 1.34 14.71 -8.82
C ILE A 66 2.18 14.45 -10.08
N LEU A 67 2.33 15.46 -10.94
CA LEU A 67 3.14 15.37 -12.16
C LEU A 67 4.62 15.10 -11.86
N LEU A 68 5.18 15.74 -10.81
CA LEU A 68 6.54 15.48 -10.35
C LEU A 68 6.71 14.04 -9.85
N LEU A 69 5.81 13.57 -8.99
CA LEU A 69 5.84 12.20 -8.45
C LEU A 69 5.67 11.17 -9.56
N TRP A 70 4.79 11.42 -10.52
CA TRP A 70 4.64 10.60 -11.72
C TRP A 70 5.96 10.53 -12.51
N HIS A 71 6.66 11.66 -12.64
CA HIS A 71 7.97 11.73 -13.29
C HIS A 71 9.12 11.09 -12.49
N CYS A 72 8.96 10.84 -11.19
CA CYS A 72 9.84 9.95 -10.43
C CYS A 72 9.52 8.47 -10.70
N TRP A 73 8.23 8.12 -10.68
CA TRP A 73 7.76 6.73 -10.75
C TRP A 73 7.91 6.12 -12.15
N THR A 74 7.46 6.83 -13.19
CA THR A 74 7.44 6.27 -14.55
C THR A 74 8.83 5.83 -15.03
N PRO A 75 9.89 6.65 -14.98
CA PRO A 75 11.22 6.19 -15.39
C PRO A 75 11.73 4.99 -14.57
N PHE A 76 11.40 4.93 -13.28
CA PHE A 76 11.77 3.80 -12.42
C PHE A 76 11.08 2.50 -12.88
N VAL A 77 9.81 2.56 -13.28
CA VAL A 77 9.10 1.41 -13.86
C VAL A 77 9.70 0.99 -15.20
N TRP A 78 10.01 1.95 -16.08
CA TRP A 78 10.69 1.67 -17.34
C TRP A 78 12.08 1.06 -17.12
N LEU A 79 12.78 1.48 -16.07
CA LEU A 79 14.04 0.87 -15.65
C LEU A 79 13.83 -0.57 -15.19
N GLY A 80 12.85 -0.83 -14.32
CA GLY A 80 12.49 -2.17 -13.87
C GLY A 80 12.11 -3.12 -15.01
N ASN A 81 11.51 -2.60 -16.08
CA ASN A 81 11.23 -3.37 -17.29
C ASN A 81 12.49 -3.74 -18.08
N VAL A 82 13.61 -3.01 -17.95
CA VAL A 82 14.86 -3.29 -18.68
C VAL A 82 15.86 -4.08 -17.84
N VAL A 83 15.95 -3.79 -16.54
CA VAL A 83 16.91 -4.42 -15.62
C VAL A 83 16.21 -4.99 -14.39
N HIS A 84 16.77 -6.06 -13.86
CA HIS A 84 16.35 -6.63 -12.58
C HIS A 84 16.74 -5.69 -11.44
N LEU A 85 15.76 -5.06 -10.81
CA LEU A 85 15.96 -4.13 -9.69
C LEU A 85 16.32 -4.83 -8.38
N ASP A 86 16.14 -6.14 -8.37
CA ASP A 86 16.37 -7.05 -7.27
C ASP A 86 17.74 -7.75 -7.36
N ARG A 87 18.58 -7.42 -8.35
CA ARG A 87 19.89 -8.06 -8.57
C ARG A 87 21.05 -7.05 -8.63
N GLY A 88 22.23 -7.51 -8.21
CA GLY A 88 23.48 -6.74 -8.25
C GLY A 88 23.46 -5.52 -7.33
N GLY A 89 23.92 -4.37 -7.85
CA GLY A 89 23.87 -3.09 -7.12
C GLY A 89 22.51 -2.39 -7.14
N MET A 90 21.53 -2.90 -7.89
CA MET A 90 20.23 -2.25 -8.05
C MET A 90 19.38 -2.17 -6.77
N PRO A 91 19.38 -3.17 -5.86
CA PRO A 91 18.63 -3.08 -4.62
C PRO A 91 19.06 -1.91 -3.72
N LEU A 92 20.37 -1.62 -3.67
CA LEU A 92 20.89 -0.48 -2.92
C LEU A 92 20.42 0.84 -3.54
N MET A 93 20.51 0.96 -4.87
CA MET A 93 20.01 2.14 -5.58
C MET A 93 18.50 2.32 -5.38
N ALA A 94 17.72 1.24 -5.44
CA ALA A 94 16.29 1.27 -5.19
C ALA A 94 15.96 1.69 -3.74
N ALA A 95 16.71 1.21 -2.75
CA ALA A 95 16.58 1.66 -1.36
C ALA A 95 16.95 3.15 -1.18
N CYS A 96 17.97 3.64 -1.89
CA CYS A 96 18.29 5.07 -1.93
C CYS A 96 17.15 5.88 -2.56
N ILE A 97 16.59 5.44 -3.69
CA ILE A 97 15.44 6.09 -4.34
C ILE A 97 14.23 6.12 -3.40
N ALA A 98 13.91 5.00 -2.74
CA ALA A 98 12.86 4.94 -1.72
C ALA A 98 13.07 5.94 -0.59
N THR A 99 14.30 6.04 -0.07
CA THR A 99 14.64 7.01 0.98
C THR A 99 14.47 8.46 0.51
N VAL A 100 14.93 8.77 -0.70
CA VAL A 100 14.76 10.10 -1.31
C VAL A 100 13.28 10.41 -1.56
N LEU A 101 12.47 9.43 -1.96
CA LEU A 101 11.02 9.59 -2.10
C LEU A 101 10.34 9.93 -0.77
N LEU A 102 10.75 9.31 0.35
CA LEU A 102 10.24 9.67 1.67
C LEU A 102 10.58 11.12 2.03
N VAL A 103 11.81 11.55 1.77
CA VAL A 103 12.29 12.91 1.99
C VAL A 103 11.49 13.92 1.16
N ILE A 104 11.24 13.62 -0.12
CA ILE A 104 10.35 14.42 -0.97
C ILE A 104 8.96 14.47 -0.34
N GLY A 105 8.37 13.32 0.01
CA GLY A 105 7.03 13.22 0.60
C GLY A 105 6.85 14.09 1.85
N VAL A 106 7.81 14.03 2.79
CA VAL A 106 7.79 14.85 4.02
C VAL A 106 7.87 16.35 3.69
N SER A 107 8.58 16.70 2.62
CA SER A 107 8.78 18.10 2.20
C SER A 107 7.69 18.63 1.27
N VAL A 108 6.73 17.79 0.83
CA VAL A 108 5.64 18.19 -0.10
C VAL A 108 4.87 19.43 0.39
N PRO A 109 4.46 19.54 1.66
CA PRO A 109 3.73 20.72 2.15
C PRO A 109 4.48 22.04 1.97
N GLU A 110 5.82 21.99 2.01
CA GLU A 110 6.70 23.16 1.88
C GLU A 110 7.22 23.37 0.43
N THR A 111 6.72 22.63 -0.56
CA THR A 111 7.22 22.70 -1.95
C THR A 111 7.15 24.10 -2.55
N PHE A 112 6.10 24.85 -2.21
CA PHE A 112 5.83 26.17 -2.79
C PHE A 112 6.03 27.33 -1.82
N VAL A 113 6.41 27.07 -0.56
CA VAL A 113 6.53 28.10 0.49
C VAL A 113 7.88 27.96 1.17
N ASP A 114 8.60 29.07 1.37
CA ASP A 114 9.80 29.07 2.22
C ASP A 114 9.50 29.58 3.61
N LEU A 115 9.91 28.81 4.62
CA LEU A 115 9.80 29.20 6.01
C LEU A 115 11.17 29.68 6.52
N PRO A 116 11.31 30.94 6.97
CA PRO A 116 12.60 31.50 7.39
C PRO A 116 13.18 30.75 8.60
N GLY A 117 14.50 30.55 8.61
CA GLY A 117 15.24 29.89 9.70
C GLY A 117 15.28 28.36 9.65
N ARG A 118 14.90 27.76 8.52
CA ARG A 118 14.77 26.30 8.33
C ARG A 118 15.45 25.82 7.05
N LEU A 119 15.47 24.50 6.82
CA LEU A 119 15.95 23.99 5.53
C LEU A 119 14.92 24.36 4.44
N PRO A 120 15.36 24.84 3.26
CA PRO A 120 14.44 25.24 2.20
C PRO A 120 13.73 24.03 1.59
N GLY A 121 12.45 23.84 1.94
CA GLY A 121 11.57 22.79 1.42
C GLY A 121 11.57 22.66 -0.12
N PRO A 122 11.44 23.75 -0.89
CA PRO A 122 11.48 23.70 -2.35
C PRO A 122 12.79 23.10 -2.88
N VAL A 123 13.92 23.46 -2.28
CA VAL A 123 15.23 22.94 -2.68
C VAL A 123 15.33 21.44 -2.41
N ILE A 124 14.83 20.96 -1.26
CA ILE A 124 14.84 19.54 -0.92
C ILE A 124 14.02 18.73 -1.92
N VAL A 125 12.82 19.19 -2.26
CA VAL A 125 11.96 18.53 -3.26
C VAL A 125 12.64 18.47 -4.63
N VAL A 126 13.21 19.59 -5.08
CA VAL A 126 13.89 19.68 -6.39
C VAL A 126 15.14 18.82 -6.43
N VAL A 127 16.01 18.89 -5.42
CA VAL A 127 17.24 18.08 -5.36
C VAL A 127 16.90 16.60 -5.26
N GLY A 128 15.89 16.22 -4.48
CA GLY A 128 15.41 14.84 -4.39
C GLY A 128 14.90 14.32 -5.74
N TYR A 129 14.06 15.11 -6.43
CA TYR A 129 13.57 14.79 -7.78
C TYR A 129 14.73 14.54 -8.73
N LEU A 130 15.70 15.47 -8.78
CA LEU A 130 16.86 15.37 -9.65
C LEU A 130 17.74 14.17 -9.30
N ALA A 131 17.94 13.86 -8.02
CA ALA A 131 18.71 12.70 -7.58
C ALA A 131 18.11 11.38 -8.10
N ILE A 132 16.78 11.23 -8.03
CA ILE A 132 16.07 10.05 -8.58
C ILE A 132 16.24 9.99 -10.10
N ARG A 133 16.01 11.12 -10.80
CA ARG A 133 16.09 11.20 -12.26
C ARG A 133 17.48 10.89 -12.79
N VAL A 134 18.52 11.50 -12.20
CA VAL A 134 19.93 11.25 -12.51
C VAL A 134 20.28 9.79 -12.29
N SER A 135 19.86 9.20 -11.16
CA SER A 135 20.15 7.80 -10.83
C SER A 135 19.57 6.83 -11.87
N VAL A 136 18.28 6.98 -12.20
CA VAL A 136 17.61 6.14 -13.19
C VAL A 136 18.23 6.33 -14.57
N LEU A 137 18.45 7.57 -15.00
CA LEU A 137 18.99 7.87 -16.32
C LEU A 137 20.45 7.40 -16.47
N ALA A 138 21.26 7.48 -15.41
CA ALA A 138 22.62 6.95 -15.40
C ALA A 138 22.64 5.44 -15.64
N VAL A 139 21.76 4.68 -14.98
CA VAL A 139 21.67 3.23 -15.18
C VAL A 139 21.16 2.88 -16.59
N LEU A 140 20.13 3.57 -17.08
CA LEU A 140 19.62 3.37 -18.44
C LEU A 140 20.65 3.71 -19.51
N THR A 141 21.44 4.77 -19.30
CA THR A 141 22.54 5.15 -20.20
C THR A 141 23.63 4.09 -20.18
N ARG A 142 24.02 3.62 -18.99
CA ARG A 142 25.03 2.58 -18.83
C ARG A 142 24.59 1.26 -19.43
N SER A 143 23.33 0.87 -19.24
CA SER A 143 22.80 -0.36 -19.82
C SER A 143 22.95 -0.31 -21.33
N ARG A 144 22.46 0.74 -22.00
CA ARG A 144 22.48 0.89 -23.46
C ARG A 144 23.80 1.30 -24.09
N TRP A 145 24.83 1.58 -23.31
CA TRP A 145 26.11 2.04 -23.84
C TRP A 145 26.73 1.06 -24.85
N SER A 146 26.47 -0.23 -24.67
CA SER A 146 26.91 -1.31 -25.56
C SER A 146 26.21 -1.34 -26.92
N GLU A 147 25.10 -0.62 -27.10
CA GLU A 147 24.32 -0.56 -28.35
C GLU A 147 24.87 0.50 -29.33
N GLY A 148 26.04 1.09 -29.03
CA GLY A 148 26.71 2.05 -29.90
C GLY A 148 25.89 3.33 -30.12
N PRO A 149 25.95 3.95 -31.32
CA PRO A 149 25.23 5.20 -31.61
C PRO A 149 23.71 5.11 -31.44
N ALA A 150 23.13 3.92 -31.64
CA ALA A 150 21.69 3.68 -31.51
C ALA A 150 21.20 3.83 -30.05
N GLY A 151 22.02 3.43 -29.08
CA GLY A 151 21.74 3.64 -27.65
C GLY A 151 22.17 5.02 -27.13
N ARG A 152 23.29 5.57 -27.64
CA ARG A 152 23.86 6.84 -27.16
C ARG A 152 23.03 8.07 -27.54
N ARG A 153 22.41 8.10 -28.73
CA ARG A 153 21.60 9.25 -29.18
C ARG A 153 20.37 9.49 -28.28
N PRO A 154 19.49 8.49 -28.03
CA PRO A 154 18.37 8.67 -27.10
C PRO A 154 18.81 9.05 -25.68
N ALA A 155 19.92 8.49 -25.20
CA ALA A 155 20.47 8.83 -23.89
C ALA A 155 20.93 10.30 -23.83
N ALA A 156 21.68 10.77 -24.83
CA ALA A 156 22.12 12.17 -24.90
C ALA A 156 20.94 13.15 -24.91
N ILE A 157 19.89 12.84 -25.68
CA ILE A 157 18.68 13.65 -25.70
C ILE A 157 18.00 13.67 -24.33
N ALA A 158 17.88 12.52 -23.66
CA ALA A 158 17.30 12.45 -22.32
C ALA A 158 18.12 13.26 -21.28
N TRP A 159 19.45 13.25 -21.37
CA TRP A 159 20.31 14.08 -20.52
C TRP A 159 20.18 15.58 -20.82
N LEU A 160 20.11 15.98 -22.08
CA LEU A 160 19.89 17.39 -22.46
C LEU A 160 18.53 17.89 -21.97
N THR A 161 17.51 17.04 -22.07
CA THR A 161 16.16 17.30 -21.54
C THR A 161 16.23 17.54 -20.04
N LEU A 162 16.85 16.60 -19.31
CA LEU A 162 17.02 16.69 -17.86
C LEU A 162 17.82 17.93 -17.48
N ALA A 163 18.87 18.29 -18.22
CA ALA A 163 19.66 19.49 -17.94
C ALA A 163 18.82 20.77 -18.13
N ALA A 164 17.99 20.84 -19.17
CA ALA A 164 17.09 21.96 -19.41
C ALA A 164 16.04 22.08 -18.30
N SER A 165 15.32 20.99 -17.98
CA SER A 165 14.30 21.01 -16.93
C SER A 165 14.92 21.21 -15.54
N ALA A 166 16.07 20.60 -15.24
CA ALA A 166 16.79 20.80 -13.98
C ALA A 166 17.23 22.26 -13.78
N SER A 167 17.69 22.94 -14.84
CA SER A 167 18.09 24.35 -14.75
C SER A 167 16.90 25.23 -14.37
N VAL A 168 15.75 25.03 -15.03
CA VAL A 168 14.52 25.78 -14.71
C VAL A 168 14.01 25.42 -13.31
N LEU A 169 14.05 24.15 -12.94
CA LEU A 169 13.56 23.67 -11.65
C LEU A 169 14.43 24.15 -10.47
N LEU A 170 15.76 24.14 -10.61
CA LEU A 170 16.69 24.74 -9.64
C LEU A 170 16.48 26.24 -9.53
N THR A 171 16.25 26.93 -10.66
CA THR A 171 15.92 28.36 -10.65
C THR A 171 14.61 28.61 -9.89
N SER A 172 13.61 27.74 -10.06
CA SER A 172 12.33 27.83 -9.33
C SER A 172 12.49 27.74 -7.81
N ALA A 173 13.49 27.00 -7.32
CA ALA A 173 13.75 26.85 -5.90
C ALA A 173 14.67 27.95 -5.34
N LEU A 174 15.72 28.35 -6.08
CA LEU A 174 16.79 29.22 -5.59
C LEU A 174 16.56 30.72 -5.85
N LEU A 175 15.85 31.10 -6.93
CA LEU A 175 15.65 32.50 -7.29
C LEU A 175 14.63 33.23 -6.39
N PRO A 176 13.45 32.66 -6.07
CA PRO A 176 12.39 33.41 -5.37
C PRO A 176 12.79 34.07 -4.04
N PRO A 177 13.61 33.44 -3.18
CA PRO A 177 14.10 34.07 -1.94
C PRO A 177 14.88 35.38 -2.14
N HIS A 178 15.43 35.59 -3.34
CA HIS A 178 16.25 36.75 -3.66
C HIS A 178 15.50 37.81 -4.49
N LEU A 179 14.21 37.59 -4.79
CA LEU A 179 13.43 38.54 -5.56
C LEU A 179 13.06 39.78 -4.70
N PRO A 180 13.10 40.99 -5.28
CA PRO A 180 12.58 42.18 -4.62
C PRO A 180 11.08 42.04 -4.32
N ALA A 181 10.61 42.63 -3.21
CA ALA A 181 9.22 42.54 -2.73
C ALA A 181 8.12 42.96 -3.72
N ARG A 182 8.47 43.61 -4.84
CA ARG A 182 7.54 43.94 -5.93
C ARG A 182 7.09 42.72 -6.75
N PHE A 183 7.80 41.59 -6.65
CA PHE A 183 7.46 40.34 -7.32
C PHE A 183 6.85 39.35 -6.33
N ASP A 184 5.81 38.66 -6.77
CA ASP A 184 5.26 37.52 -6.04
C ASP A 184 6.19 36.30 -6.23
N ALA A 185 7.01 36.04 -5.20
CA ALA A 185 7.97 34.96 -5.19
C ALA A 185 7.32 33.58 -5.35
N ASP A 186 6.15 33.36 -4.75
CA ASP A 186 5.42 32.10 -4.79
C ASP A 186 4.85 31.84 -6.19
N LEU A 187 4.33 32.89 -6.84
CA LEU A 187 3.85 32.79 -8.22
C LEU A 187 5.01 32.54 -9.19
N VAL A 188 6.15 33.22 -9.03
CA VAL A 188 7.34 32.98 -9.87
C VAL A 188 7.83 31.53 -9.71
N ARG A 189 7.88 31.03 -8.47
CA ARG A 189 8.18 29.62 -8.19
C ARG A 189 7.22 28.69 -8.91
N LEU A 190 5.92 28.92 -8.76
CA LEU A 190 4.87 28.09 -9.36
C LEU A 190 4.99 28.04 -10.89
N VAL A 191 5.20 29.19 -11.53
CA VAL A 191 5.32 29.29 -13.00
C VAL A 191 6.59 28.59 -13.49
N LEU A 192 7.74 28.82 -12.86
CA LEU A 192 8.99 28.16 -13.24
C LEU A 192 8.92 26.64 -13.02
N PHE A 193 8.32 26.20 -11.92
CA PHE A 193 8.10 24.79 -11.64
C PHE A 193 7.20 24.14 -12.70
N ALA A 194 6.09 24.79 -13.05
CA ALA A 194 5.20 24.34 -14.12
C ALA A 194 5.91 24.28 -15.48
N LEU A 195 6.74 25.29 -15.80
CA LEU A 195 7.53 25.32 -17.02
C LEU A 195 8.55 24.17 -17.07
N ALA A 196 9.24 23.87 -15.96
CA ALA A 196 10.18 22.77 -15.88
C ALA A 196 9.51 21.42 -16.17
N LEU A 197 8.34 21.16 -15.58
CA LEU A 197 7.58 19.95 -15.83
C LEU A 197 7.01 19.91 -17.26
N ALA A 198 6.58 21.05 -17.81
CA ALA A 198 6.14 21.14 -19.19
C ALA A 198 7.28 20.75 -20.16
N ILE A 199 8.52 21.19 -19.90
CA ILE A 199 9.70 20.78 -20.67
C ILE A 199 9.86 19.25 -20.62
N ASP A 200 9.79 18.64 -19.43
CA ASP A 200 9.91 17.18 -19.29
C ASP A 200 8.84 16.42 -20.10
N PHE A 201 7.57 16.86 -20.08
CA PHE A 201 6.47 16.22 -20.83
C PHE A 201 6.54 16.46 -22.35
N VAL A 202 6.83 17.68 -22.79
CA VAL A 202 6.93 18.02 -24.23
C VAL A 202 8.09 17.26 -24.85
N VAL A 203 9.22 17.18 -24.16
CA VAL A 203 10.37 16.47 -24.71
C VAL A 203 10.18 14.95 -24.65
N LEU A 204 9.52 14.40 -23.62
CA LEU A 204 9.15 12.97 -23.58
C LEU A 204 8.26 12.57 -24.78
N THR A 205 7.29 13.42 -25.16
CA THR A 205 6.42 13.16 -26.31
C THR A 205 7.14 13.33 -27.65
N ALA A 206 8.04 14.31 -27.77
CA ALA A 206 8.84 14.54 -28.97
C ALA A 206 9.92 13.46 -29.21
N VAL A 207 10.55 12.97 -28.13
CA VAL A 207 11.66 11.99 -28.15
C VAL A 207 11.15 10.54 -28.11
N GLY A 208 9.94 10.32 -27.61
CA GLY A 208 9.22 9.04 -27.66
C GLY A 208 8.87 8.53 -29.06
N ARG A 209 9.38 9.17 -30.12
CA ARG A 209 9.36 8.65 -31.50
C ARG A 209 10.45 7.59 -31.77
N GLY A 210 11.28 7.24 -30.78
CA GLY A 210 12.42 6.29 -30.88
C GLY A 210 12.42 5.09 -29.91
N SER A 211 13.39 4.19 -30.14
CA SER A 211 13.55 2.76 -29.77
C SER A 211 13.67 2.37 -28.28
N TRP A 212 12.85 2.92 -27.37
CA TRP A 212 12.78 2.35 -26.02
C TRP A 212 12.02 1.03 -26.04
N GLN A 213 12.75 -0.07 -26.27
CA GLN A 213 12.18 -1.41 -26.34
C GLN A 213 11.55 -1.80 -25.00
N ILE A 214 10.32 -2.30 -25.06
CA ILE A 214 9.65 -2.92 -23.93
C ILE A 214 10.13 -4.36 -23.88
N VAL A 215 10.73 -4.78 -22.77
CA VAL A 215 11.19 -6.15 -22.61
C VAL A 215 10.03 -7.06 -22.18
N SER A 216 9.20 -6.63 -21.23
CA SER A 216 8.06 -7.40 -20.74
C SER A 216 6.77 -6.57 -20.68
N PRO A 217 5.84 -6.76 -21.64
CA PRO A 217 4.51 -6.15 -21.60
C PRO A 217 3.73 -6.48 -20.34
N TRP A 218 3.83 -7.73 -19.87
CA TRP A 218 3.23 -8.20 -18.62
C TRP A 218 3.72 -7.38 -17.42
N HIS A 219 5.04 -7.28 -17.23
CA HIS A 219 5.64 -6.51 -16.13
C HIS A 219 5.16 -5.06 -16.14
N LEU A 220 5.20 -4.42 -17.30
CA LEU A 220 4.75 -3.03 -17.45
C LEU A 220 3.27 -2.87 -17.07
N ALA A 221 2.41 -3.76 -17.58
CA ALA A 221 0.98 -3.72 -17.29
C ALA A 221 0.70 -3.96 -15.80
N GLU A 222 1.41 -4.90 -15.18
CA GLU A 222 1.27 -5.22 -13.77
C GLU A 222 1.68 -4.05 -12.88
N ARG A 223 2.81 -3.39 -13.16
CA ARG A 223 3.26 -2.19 -12.41
C ARG A 223 2.24 -1.06 -12.47
N HIS A 224 1.63 -0.83 -13.62
CA HIS A 224 0.61 0.21 -13.78
C HIS A 224 -0.71 -0.16 -13.10
N ALA A 225 -1.05 -1.44 -13.04
CA ALA A 225 -2.20 -1.90 -12.27
C ALA A 225 -1.97 -1.72 -10.76
N LEU A 226 -0.75 -1.99 -10.26
CA LEU A 226 -0.38 -1.81 -8.87
C LEU A 226 -0.42 -0.34 -8.41
N ILE A 227 0.02 0.61 -9.24
CA ILE A 227 -0.09 2.03 -8.88
C ILE A 227 -1.55 2.52 -8.85
N VAL A 228 -2.44 1.95 -9.67
CA VAL A 228 -3.89 2.19 -9.56
C VAL A 228 -4.42 1.67 -8.23
N LEU A 229 -3.98 0.48 -7.79
CA LEU A 229 -4.33 -0.04 -6.45
C LEU A 229 -3.81 0.86 -5.33
N ILE A 230 -2.61 1.42 -5.46
CA ILE A 230 -2.06 2.37 -4.50
C ILE A 230 -2.91 3.64 -4.41
N ALA A 231 -3.34 4.19 -5.56
CA ALA A 231 -4.22 5.36 -5.59
C ALA A 231 -5.61 5.06 -5.00
N LEU A 232 -6.15 3.85 -5.22
CA LEU A 232 -7.36 3.38 -4.53
C LEU A 232 -7.12 3.22 -3.02
N GLY A 233 -5.95 2.74 -2.61
CA GLY A 233 -5.55 2.66 -1.20
C GLY A 233 -5.56 4.04 -0.54
N GLU A 234 -5.04 5.06 -1.21
CA GLU A 234 -5.08 6.45 -0.76
C GLU A 234 -6.52 6.96 -0.56
N THR A 235 -7.44 6.63 -1.47
CA THR A 235 -8.87 6.98 -1.28
C THR A 235 -9.47 6.33 -0.03
N ILE A 236 -9.07 5.09 0.29
CA ILE A 236 -9.52 4.37 1.50
C ILE A 236 -8.91 4.99 2.76
N ILE A 237 -7.62 5.33 2.75
CA ILE A 237 -6.96 5.98 3.88
C ILE A 237 -7.57 7.37 4.14
N SER A 238 -7.91 8.12 3.08
CA SER A 238 -8.58 9.42 3.19
C SER A 238 -9.93 9.37 3.91
N ILE A 239 -10.67 8.24 3.84
CA ILE A 239 -11.94 8.06 4.55
C ILE A 239 -11.76 8.18 6.06
N GLY A 240 -10.75 7.52 6.63
CA GLY A 240 -10.54 7.51 8.08
C GLY A 240 -9.63 8.61 8.59
N THR A 241 -9.11 9.48 7.71
CA THR A 241 -8.19 10.57 8.06
C THR A 241 -8.77 11.95 7.74
N GLY A 242 -10.08 12.02 7.47
CA GLY A 242 -10.85 13.26 7.24
C GLY A 242 -10.46 14.38 8.21
N GLY A 243 -10.62 14.15 9.51
CA GLY A 243 -10.23 15.12 10.55
C GLY A 243 -8.74 15.22 10.88
N GLY A 244 -7.87 14.51 10.15
CA GLY A 244 -6.45 14.27 10.50
C GLY A 244 -6.23 12.88 11.11
N VAL A 245 -5.05 12.29 10.88
CA VAL A 245 -4.70 11.00 11.51
C VAL A 245 -4.55 11.23 13.01
N GLY A 246 -5.27 10.44 13.81
CA GLY A 246 -5.24 10.58 15.28
C GLY A 246 -6.21 11.60 15.86
N ALA A 247 -6.86 12.44 15.04
CA ALA A 247 -7.90 13.36 15.51
C ALA A 247 -9.08 12.60 16.13
N ASP A 248 -9.71 13.16 17.16
CA ASP A 248 -10.90 12.60 17.81
C ASP A 248 -12.15 12.76 16.93
N ILE A 249 -12.15 12.05 15.80
CA ILE A 249 -13.31 11.94 14.93
C ILE A 249 -14.35 11.08 15.65
N GLN A 250 -15.48 11.67 16.02
CA GLN A 250 -16.60 10.90 16.58
C GLN A 250 -17.08 9.85 15.59
N VAL A 251 -17.16 8.59 16.02
CA VAL A 251 -17.72 7.50 15.20
C VAL A 251 -19.23 7.68 15.22
N THR A 252 -19.80 8.11 14.09
CA THR A 252 -21.22 8.40 13.96
C THR A 252 -21.84 7.63 12.79
N TRP A 253 -23.17 7.46 12.78
CA TRP A 253 -23.86 6.81 11.66
C TRP A 253 -23.58 7.48 10.31
N PRO A 254 -23.55 8.83 10.18
CA PRO A 254 -23.15 9.49 8.94
C PRO A 254 -21.74 9.13 8.50
N LEU A 255 -20.75 9.08 9.41
CA LEU A 255 -19.39 8.68 9.09
C LEU A 255 -19.33 7.23 8.56
N LEU A 256 -20.01 6.30 9.24
CA LEU A 256 -20.05 4.89 8.82
C LEU A 256 -20.74 4.73 7.46
N ALA A 257 -21.81 5.49 7.22
CA ALA A 257 -22.50 5.52 5.93
C ALA A 257 -21.59 6.10 4.83
N ALA A 258 -20.90 7.21 5.10
CA ALA A 258 -19.96 7.83 4.16
C ALA A 258 -18.79 6.90 3.82
N ALA A 259 -18.21 6.23 4.82
CA ALA A 259 -17.15 5.26 4.61
C ALA A 259 -17.60 4.08 3.74
N THR A 260 -18.80 3.56 4.00
CA THR A 260 -19.38 2.46 3.24
C THR A 260 -19.69 2.88 1.80
N LEU A 261 -20.31 4.04 1.60
CA LEU A 261 -20.61 4.58 0.27
C LEU A 261 -19.34 4.92 -0.51
N GLY A 262 -18.35 5.52 0.14
CA GLY A 262 -17.02 5.77 -0.43
C GLY A 262 -16.37 4.48 -0.91
N LEU A 263 -16.37 3.43 -0.07
CA LEU A 263 -15.86 2.12 -0.48
C LEU A 263 -16.64 1.50 -1.64
N VAL A 264 -17.96 1.69 -1.71
CA VAL A 264 -18.78 1.24 -2.86
C VAL A 264 -18.31 1.94 -4.15
N VAL A 265 -18.03 3.24 -4.10
CA VAL A 265 -17.49 4.00 -5.24
C VAL A 265 -16.11 3.47 -5.63
N VAL A 266 -15.20 3.35 -4.67
CA VAL A 266 -13.84 2.82 -4.90
C VAL A 266 -13.89 1.41 -5.49
N SER A 267 -14.76 0.55 -4.97
CA SER A 267 -14.99 -0.81 -5.49
C SER A 267 -15.52 -0.79 -6.92
N ALA A 268 -16.39 0.16 -7.25
CA ALA A 268 -16.93 0.30 -8.60
C ALA A 268 -15.87 0.74 -9.60
N LEU A 269 -15.04 1.72 -9.25
CA LEU A 269 -13.93 2.17 -10.09
C LEU A 269 -12.89 1.07 -10.28
N TRP A 270 -12.54 0.38 -9.19
CA TRP A 270 -11.68 -0.80 -9.24
C TRP A 270 -12.21 -1.85 -10.21
N TRP A 271 -13.50 -2.17 -10.14
CA TRP A 271 -14.14 -3.15 -11.03
C TRP A 271 -13.98 -2.74 -12.49
N THR A 272 -14.31 -1.48 -12.85
CA THR A 272 -14.25 -1.03 -14.24
C THR A 272 -12.86 -1.20 -14.88
N TYR A 273 -11.78 -1.07 -14.11
CA TYR A 273 -10.42 -1.23 -14.61
C TYR A 273 -9.94 -2.70 -14.61
N PHE A 274 -10.15 -3.42 -13.51
CA PHE A 274 -9.57 -4.76 -13.31
C PHE A 274 -10.37 -5.90 -13.93
N ASP A 275 -11.68 -5.74 -14.15
CA ASP A 275 -12.52 -6.80 -14.71
C ASP A 275 -12.15 -7.13 -16.16
N LEU A 276 -11.85 -6.10 -16.97
CA LEU A 276 -11.62 -6.28 -18.40
C LEU A 276 -10.59 -5.33 -19.01
N ALA A 277 -10.62 -4.03 -18.66
CA ALA A 277 -9.78 -3.02 -19.31
C ALA A 277 -8.28 -3.34 -19.19
N LYS A 278 -7.80 -3.68 -17.99
CA LYS A 278 -6.40 -4.09 -17.74
C LYS A 278 -5.98 -5.26 -18.64
N ILE A 279 -6.81 -6.31 -18.68
CA ILE A 279 -6.52 -7.55 -19.40
C ILE A 279 -6.45 -7.30 -20.92
N LEU A 280 -7.44 -6.59 -21.46
CA LEU A 280 -7.48 -6.27 -22.89
C LEU A 280 -6.33 -5.36 -23.32
N ALA A 281 -5.97 -4.38 -22.50
CA ALA A 281 -4.84 -3.51 -22.79
C ALA A 281 -3.50 -4.25 -22.76
N GLU A 282 -3.31 -5.15 -21.80
CA GLU A 282 -2.12 -5.97 -21.71
C GLU A 282 -1.97 -6.90 -22.93
N HIS A 283 -3.05 -7.54 -23.36
CA HIS A 283 -3.04 -8.36 -24.58
C HIS A 283 -2.76 -7.50 -25.83
N ALA A 284 -3.38 -6.32 -25.93
CA ALA A 284 -3.13 -5.40 -27.03
C ALA A 284 -1.66 -4.93 -27.08
N LEU A 285 -1.02 -4.73 -25.93
CA LEU A 285 0.40 -4.39 -25.84
C LEU A 285 1.29 -5.57 -26.23
N SER A 286 0.92 -6.79 -25.81
CA SER A 286 1.69 -8.01 -26.09
C SER A 286 1.66 -8.40 -27.57
N ARG A 287 0.60 -8.03 -28.31
CA ARG A 287 0.47 -8.28 -29.75
C ARG A 287 1.20 -7.25 -30.62
N ARG A 288 1.60 -6.10 -30.08
CA ARG A 288 2.37 -5.07 -30.80
C ARG A 288 3.87 -5.30 -30.63
N SER A 289 4.66 -4.82 -31.58
CA SER A 289 6.13 -4.91 -31.52
C SER A 289 6.79 -3.62 -31.99
N GLY A 290 8.06 -3.43 -31.64
CA GLY A 290 8.85 -2.28 -32.06
C GLY A 290 8.27 -0.93 -31.64
N VAL A 291 8.26 0.03 -32.57
CA VAL A 291 7.87 1.43 -32.29
C VAL A 291 6.41 1.55 -31.88
N ASP A 292 5.50 0.76 -32.45
CA ASP A 292 4.07 0.83 -32.13
C ASP A 292 3.79 0.30 -30.72
N GLN A 293 4.57 -0.69 -30.26
CA GLN A 293 4.51 -1.18 -28.89
C GLN A 293 4.97 -0.09 -27.90
N THR A 294 6.10 0.56 -28.17
CA THR A 294 6.63 1.66 -27.35
C THR A 294 5.67 2.86 -27.33
N ARG A 295 5.07 3.22 -28.46
CA ARG A 295 4.06 4.30 -28.54
C ARG A 295 2.84 4.00 -27.69
N MET A 296 2.31 2.78 -27.79
CA MET A 296 1.19 2.36 -26.94
C MET A 296 1.59 2.43 -25.46
N ALA A 297 2.74 1.90 -25.06
CA ALA A 297 3.19 1.98 -23.67
C ALA A 297 3.31 3.43 -23.17
N ARG A 298 3.87 4.32 -23.97
CA ARG A 298 3.94 5.73 -23.61
C ARG A 298 2.55 6.36 -23.47
N ASP A 299 1.68 6.20 -24.46
CA ASP A 299 0.41 6.93 -24.52
C ASP A 299 -0.63 6.34 -23.55
N VAL A 300 -0.74 5.02 -23.51
CA VAL A 300 -1.74 4.28 -22.72
C VAL A 300 -1.26 4.05 -21.28
N TYR A 301 -0.02 3.61 -21.10
CA TYR A 301 0.50 3.30 -19.77
C TYR A 301 1.07 4.54 -19.07
N SER A 302 2.05 5.22 -19.67
CA SER A 302 2.65 6.43 -19.05
C SER A 302 1.79 7.70 -19.19
N GLY A 303 0.88 7.75 -20.16
CA GLY A 303 0.02 8.91 -20.44
C GLY A 303 -1.32 8.82 -19.73
N LEU A 304 -2.18 7.87 -20.12
CA LEU A 304 -3.56 7.81 -19.63
C LEU A 304 -3.75 7.28 -18.20
N HIS A 305 -2.78 6.56 -17.61
CA HIS A 305 -2.87 6.21 -16.19
C HIS A 305 -2.71 7.42 -15.27
N LEU A 306 -1.97 8.45 -15.70
CA LEU A 306 -1.81 9.66 -14.92
C LEU A 306 -3.14 10.37 -14.61
N PRO A 307 -4.02 10.69 -15.59
CA PRO A 307 -5.33 11.26 -15.29
C PRO A 307 -6.25 10.26 -14.56
N MET A 308 -6.11 8.95 -14.75
CA MET A 308 -6.83 7.98 -13.90
C MET A 308 -6.43 8.12 -12.42
N ILE A 309 -5.12 8.13 -12.12
CA ILE A 309 -4.60 8.31 -10.75
C ILE A 309 -4.97 9.69 -10.20
N GLY A 310 -4.81 10.75 -10.99
CA GLY A 310 -5.23 12.10 -10.63
C GLY A 310 -6.72 12.16 -10.28
N GLY A 311 -7.56 11.49 -11.07
CA GLY A 311 -9.00 11.38 -10.80
C GLY A 311 -9.30 10.70 -9.46
N LEU A 312 -8.59 9.62 -9.13
CA LEU A 312 -8.72 8.96 -7.82
C LEU A 312 -8.26 9.87 -6.67
N ILE A 313 -7.17 10.63 -6.84
CA ILE A 313 -6.68 11.57 -5.82
C ILE A 313 -7.67 12.73 -5.61
N PHE A 314 -8.26 13.28 -6.69
CA PHE A 314 -9.30 14.31 -6.57
C PHE A 314 -10.57 13.77 -5.90
N PHE A 315 -10.97 12.53 -6.20
CA PHE A 315 -12.05 11.87 -5.49
C PHE A 315 -11.72 11.69 -3.99
N ALA A 316 -10.50 11.26 -3.66
CA ALA A 316 -10.02 11.15 -2.28
C ALA A 316 -10.11 12.50 -1.54
N LEU A 317 -9.66 13.57 -2.18
CA LEU A 317 -9.73 14.94 -1.66
C LEU A 317 -11.18 15.38 -1.37
N GLY A 318 -12.08 15.20 -2.34
CA GLY A 318 -13.49 15.55 -2.18
C GLY A 318 -14.18 14.72 -1.09
N LEU A 319 -13.87 13.42 -1.01
CA LEU A 319 -14.37 12.53 0.04
C LEU A 319 -13.85 12.91 1.42
N LYS A 320 -12.58 13.30 1.53
CA LYS A 320 -11.97 13.79 2.77
C LYS A 320 -12.74 15.00 3.32
N HIS A 321 -12.97 16.00 2.47
CA HIS A 321 -13.74 17.21 2.82
C HIS A 321 -15.21 16.91 3.13
N ALA A 322 -15.84 16.00 2.38
CA ALA A 322 -17.19 15.54 2.68
C ALA A 322 -17.30 14.99 4.12
N ILE A 323 -16.29 14.24 4.59
CA ILE A 323 -16.27 13.66 5.93
C ILE A 323 -16.05 14.72 7.02
N ILE A 324 -15.18 15.70 6.77
CA ILE A 324 -14.91 16.80 7.72
C ILE A 324 -16.15 17.67 7.95
N THR A 325 -16.98 17.85 6.93
CA THR A 325 -18.16 18.73 6.96
C THR A 325 -19.40 18.07 7.58
N MET A 326 -19.43 16.73 7.71
CA MET A 326 -20.59 15.97 8.23
C MET A 326 -20.95 16.19 9.70
N PRO A 327 -20.02 16.37 10.66
CA PRO A 327 -20.37 16.75 12.02
C PRO A 327 -21.04 18.13 11.99
N GLY A 328 -22.26 18.25 12.52
CA GLY A 328 -23.13 19.44 12.43
C GLY A 328 -22.64 20.72 13.13
N GLY A 329 -21.34 20.81 13.44
CA GLY A 329 -20.66 21.99 13.98
C GLY A 329 -19.39 22.36 13.21
N SER A 330 -19.20 21.87 11.98
CA SER A 330 -18.05 22.25 11.15
C SER A 330 -18.12 23.74 10.78
N GLU A 331 -17.02 24.47 10.96
CA GLU A 331 -16.90 25.89 10.57
C GLU A 331 -16.91 26.08 9.04
N HIS A 332 -16.67 25.00 8.29
CA HIS A 332 -16.59 24.99 6.83
C HIS A 332 -17.88 24.44 6.20
N PRO A 333 -18.64 25.27 5.47
CA PRO A 333 -19.85 24.80 4.79
C PRO A 333 -19.49 23.92 3.60
N TRP A 334 -20.28 22.87 3.35
CA TRP A 334 -20.20 22.07 2.12
C TRP A 334 -20.55 22.93 0.90
N THR A 335 -19.59 23.09 0.00
CA THR A 335 -19.62 24.02 -1.13
C THR A 335 -19.73 23.32 -2.48
N THR A 336 -20.11 24.09 -3.51
CA THR A 336 -20.08 23.64 -4.90
C THR A 336 -18.68 23.20 -5.35
N ALA A 337 -17.62 23.84 -4.85
CA ALA A 337 -16.25 23.49 -5.22
C ALA A 337 -15.90 22.06 -4.78
N GLU A 338 -16.26 21.66 -3.56
CA GLU A 338 -16.00 20.31 -3.06
C GLU A 338 -16.81 19.25 -3.81
N VAL A 339 -18.07 19.54 -4.17
CA VAL A 339 -18.88 18.67 -5.03
C VAL A 339 -18.20 18.48 -6.40
N VAL A 340 -17.74 19.56 -7.01
CA VAL A 340 -17.05 19.54 -8.31
C VAL A 340 -15.74 18.78 -8.23
N ILE A 341 -14.97 18.91 -7.15
CA ILE A 341 -13.74 18.13 -6.92
C ILE A 341 -14.06 16.64 -6.80
N MET A 342 -15.05 16.28 -5.98
CA MET A 342 -15.44 14.88 -5.74
C MET A 342 -15.96 14.20 -7.01
N TYR A 343 -16.92 14.82 -7.71
CA TYR A 343 -17.48 14.30 -8.96
C TYR A 343 -16.47 14.40 -10.11
N GLY A 344 -15.72 15.50 -10.18
CA GLY A 344 -14.69 15.76 -11.19
C GLY A 344 -13.58 14.73 -11.15
N GLY A 345 -13.18 14.27 -9.96
CA GLY A 345 -12.22 13.18 -9.82
C GLY A 345 -12.70 11.87 -10.46
N VAL A 346 -13.95 11.48 -10.19
CA VAL A 346 -14.55 10.26 -10.77
C VAL A 346 -14.78 10.41 -12.27
N LEU A 347 -15.23 11.58 -12.73
CA LEU A 347 -15.39 11.89 -14.15
C LEU A 347 -14.04 11.84 -14.89
N LEU A 348 -12.97 12.41 -14.31
CA LEU A 348 -11.63 12.38 -14.88
C LEU A 348 -11.12 10.93 -15.01
N TYR A 349 -11.35 10.11 -13.98
CA TYR A 349 -11.03 8.67 -14.03
C TYR A 349 -11.77 7.96 -15.17
N LEU A 350 -13.09 8.12 -15.27
CA LEU A 350 -13.90 7.45 -16.29
C LEU A 350 -13.57 7.94 -17.70
N LEU A 351 -13.31 9.24 -17.89
CA LEU A 351 -12.87 9.79 -19.17
C LEU A 351 -11.53 9.21 -19.60
N ALA A 352 -10.58 9.13 -18.68
CA ALA A 352 -9.29 8.51 -18.91
C ALA A 352 -9.42 7.01 -19.21
N LEU A 353 -10.34 6.30 -18.54
CA LEU A 353 -10.64 4.89 -18.80
C LEU A 353 -11.24 4.67 -20.20
N VAL A 354 -12.19 5.51 -20.64
CA VAL A 354 -12.74 5.44 -22.01
C VAL A 354 -11.64 5.69 -23.04
N ALA A 355 -10.78 6.69 -22.82
CA ALA A 355 -9.63 6.93 -23.68
C ALA A 355 -8.65 5.76 -23.68
N PHE A 356 -8.48 5.10 -22.53
CA PHE A 356 -7.60 3.95 -22.34
C PHE A 356 -8.09 2.75 -23.13
N GLU A 357 -9.38 2.43 -23.07
CA GLU A 357 -10.01 1.38 -23.87
C GLU A 357 -9.98 1.68 -25.37
N TRP A 358 -10.17 2.95 -25.74
CA TRP A 358 -10.14 3.38 -27.14
C TRP A 358 -8.73 3.27 -27.75
N LEU A 359 -7.70 3.77 -27.07
CA LEU A 359 -6.33 3.74 -27.59
C LEU A 359 -5.69 2.35 -27.50
N SER A 360 -6.10 1.53 -26.53
CA SER A 360 -5.59 0.17 -26.41
C SER A 360 -6.20 -0.76 -27.46
N GLY A 361 -7.53 -0.86 -27.51
CA GLY A 361 -8.25 -1.88 -28.29
C GLY A 361 -9.26 -1.34 -29.30
N ARG A 362 -9.38 -0.01 -29.50
CA ARG A 362 -10.45 0.63 -30.30
C ARG A 362 -11.86 0.26 -29.81
N LEU A 363 -11.97 0.01 -28.50
CA LEU A 363 -13.22 -0.29 -27.83
C LEU A 363 -13.75 0.97 -27.18
N LEU A 364 -15.03 1.28 -27.41
CA LEU A 364 -15.75 2.28 -26.63
C LEU A 364 -16.51 1.56 -25.52
N GLY A 365 -16.08 1.74 -24.27
CA GLY A 365 -16.76 1.26 -23.07
C GLY A 365 -18.10 1.96 -22.89
N ARG A 366 -19.19 1.27 -23.25
CA ARG A 366 -20.55 1.82 -23.13
C ARG A 366 -20.94 2.06 -21.68
N SER A 367 -20.46 1.22 -20.76
CA SER A 367 -20.70 1.38 -19.33
C SER A 367 -20.02 2.65 -18.78
N PRO A 368 -18.69 2.86 -18.90
CA PRO A 368 -18.06 4.11 -18.48
C PRO A 368 -18.68 5.38 -19.10
N ILE A 369 -19.08 5.35 -20.38
CA ILE A 369 -19.79 6.48 -21.03
C ILE A 369 -21.14 6.76 -20.36
N LEU A 370 -21.91 5.71 -20.04
CA LEU A 370 -23.15 5.86 -19.29
C LEU A 370 -22.88 6.44 -17.90
N GLY A 371 -21.84 5.98 -17.21
CA GLY A 371 -21.42 6.54 -15.92
C GLY A 371 -21.11 8.04 -16.01
N ILE A 372 -20.36 8.46 -17.02
CA ILE A 372 -20.09 9.89 -17.28
C ILE A 372 -21.39 10.67 -17.48
N ALA A 373 -22.30 10.19 -18.32
CA ALA A 373 -23.57 10.85 -18.60
C ALA A 373 -24.44 10.96 -17.33
N LEU A 374 -24.54 9.89 -16.54
CA LEU A 374 -25.29 9.87 -15.28
C LEU A 374 -24.69 10.85 -14.26
N LEU A 375 -23.37 10.83 -14.06
CA LEU A 375 -22.71 11.70 -13.09
C LEU A 375 -22.80 13.19 -13.48
N LEU A 376 -22.67 13.52 -14.77
CA LEU A 376 -22.90 14.88 -15.26
C LEU A 376 -24.35 15.33 -15.05
N GLY A 377 -25.33 14.43 -15.25
CA GLY A 377 -26.74 14.72 -15.01
C GLY A 377 -27.09 14.87 -13.52
N LEU A 378 -26.40 14.15 -12.63
CA LEU A 378 -26.60 14.21 -11.18
C LEU A 378 -25.87 15.38 -10.51
N LEU A 379 -24.83 15.93 -11.14
CA LEU A 379 -23.99 16.98 -10.59
C LEU A 379 -24.80 18.22 -10.09
N PRO A 380 -25.79 18.77 -10.84
CA PRO A 380 -26.57 19.93 -10.37
C PRO A 380 -27.47 19.63 -9.16
N VAL A 381 -27.85 18.36 -8.97
CA VAL A 381 -28.61 17.91 -7.81
C VAL A 381 -27.67 17.72 -6.62
N ALA A 382 -26.47 17.19 -6.87
CA ALA A 382 -25.44 16.98 -5.86
C ALA A 382 -25.01 18.28 -5.16
N THR A 383 -25.07 19.43 -5.84
CA THR A 383 -24.75 20.74 -5.26
C THR A 383 -25.82 21.29 -4.33
N GLN A 384 -27.01 20.68 -4.29
CA GLN A 384 -28.16 21.14 -3.50
C GLN A 384 -28.44 20.26 -2.28
N VAL A 385 -27.64 19.20 -2.08
CA VAL A 385 -27.81 18.24 -0.99
C VAL A 385 -26.59 18.28 -0.06
N SER A 386 -26.73 17.67 1.12
CA SER A 386 -25.61 17.52 2.06
C SER A 386 -24.45 16.71 1.45
N ALA A 387 -23.26 16.82 2.04
CA ALA A 387 -22.08 16.05 1.62
C ALA A 387 -22.36 14.54 1.52
N LEU A 388 -23.05 13.97 2.51
CA LEU A 388 -23.48 12.56 2.50
C LEU A 388 -24.48 12.27 1.36
N GLY A 389 -25.43 13.18 1.10
CA GLY A 389 -26.36 13.08 -0.01
C GLY A 389 -25.66 13.11 -1.37
N ALA A 390 -24.69 14.01 -1.55
CA ALA A 390 -23.90 14.13 -2.77
C ALA A 390 -23.07 12.86 -3.03
N LEU A 391 -22.46 12.28 -1.98
CA LEU A 391 -21.74 11.01 -2.06
C LEU A 391 -22.69 9.83 -2.36
N ALA A 392 -23.88 9.80 -1.75
CA ALA A 392 -24.88 8.78 -2.03
C ALA A 392 -25.36 8.83 -3.49
N LEU A 393 -25.61 10.02 -4.05
CA LEU A 393 -25.95 10.20 -5.46
C LEU A 393 -24.82 9.72 -6.38
N LEU A 394 -23.56 10.02 -6.02
CA LEU A 394 -22.40 9.56 -6.78
C LEU A 394 -22.33 8.03 -6.77
N ALA A 395 -22.48 7.41 -5.60
CA ALA A 395 -22.51 5.96 -5.43
C ALA A 395 -23.63 5.32 -6.25
N VAL A 396 -24.84 5.89 -6.24
CA VAL A 396 -25.96 5.44 -7.08
C VAL A 396 -25.61 5.52 -8.56
N GLY A 397 -25.01 6.62 -9.02
CA GLY A 397 -24.60 6.79 -10.42
C GLY A 397 -23.61 5.73 -10.89
N VAL A 398 -22.55 5.46 -10.12
CA VAL A 398 -21.55 4.43 -10.49
C VAL A 398 -22.09 3.01 -10.33
N VAL A 399 -22.96 2.74 -9.36
CA VAL A 399 -23.62 1.43 -9.21
C VAL A 399 -24.59 1.18 -10.37
N ALA A 400 -25.38 2.19 -10.77
CA ALA A 400 -26.26 2.09 -11.94
C ALA A 400 -25.47 1.79 -13.22
N MET A 401 -24.30 2.42 -13.39
CA MET A 401 -23.36 2.11 -14.46
C MET A 401 -22.92 0.63 -14.47
N LEU A 402 -22.58 0.06 -13.31
CA LEU A 402 -22.18 -1.35 -13.20
C LEU A 402 -23.35 -2.32 -13.45
N ILE A 403 -24.53 -2.00 -12.91
CA ILE A 403 -25.73 -2.80 -13.14
C ILE A 403 -26.06 -2.82 -14.63
N ALA A 404 -26.01 -1.68 -15.30
CA ALA A 404 -26.22 -1.58 -16.75
C ALA A 404 -25.20 -2.41 -17.55
N ASP A 405 -23.92 -2.43 -17.13
CA ASP A 405 -22.90 -3.27 -17.75
C ASP A 405 -23.26 -4.76 -17.70
N ARG A 406 -23.72 -5.22 -16.53
CA ARG A 406 -24.07 -6.62 -16.29
C ARG A 406 -25.44 -7.05 -16.80
N THR A 407 -26.34 -6.10 -17.08
CA THR A 407 -27.71 -6.37 -17.54
C THR A 407 -27.91 -5.96 -19.01
N LEU A 408 -27.88 -4.66 -19.29
CA LEU A 408 -28.10 -4.09 -20.62
C LEU A 408 -26.99 -4.45 -21.62
N PHE A 409 -25.73 -4.49 -21.15
CA PHE A 409 -24.57 -4.78 -22.00
C PHE A 409 -24.02 -6.21 -21.83
N HIS A 410 -24.78 -7.11 -21.18
CA HIS A 410 -24.32 -8.45 -20.81
C HIS A 410 -23.77 -9.29 -21.97
N ARG A 411 -24.38 -9.21 -23.16
CA ARG A 411 -23.92 -9.96 -24.35
C ARG A 411 -22.51 -9.56 -24.76
N ARG A 412 -22.23 -8.26 -24.80
CA ARG A 412 -20.91 -7.72 -25.15
C ARG A 412 -19.90 -8.02 -24.05
N HIS A 413 -20.30 -7.84 -22.79
CA HIS A 413 -19.45 -8.18 -21.63
C HIS A 413 -19.01 -9.64 -21.70
N THR A 414 -19.95 -10.56 -21.86
CA THR A 414 -19.67 -12.01 -21.96
C THR A 414 -18.79 -12.35 -23.17
N GLN A 415 -19.01 -11.72 -24.32
CA GLN A 415 -18.18 -11.95 -25.51
C GLN A 415 -16.72 -11.53 -25.28
N LEU A 416 -16.50 -10.34 -24.71
CA LEU A 416 -15.16 -9.85 -24.40
C LEU A 416 -14.49 -10.69 -23.31
N HIS A 417 -15.24 -11.13 -22.31
CA HIS A 417 -14.72 -12.00 -21.26
C HIS A 417 -14.26 -13.35 -21.80
N ARG A 418 -15.01 -13.95 -22.74
CA ARG A 418 -14.58 -15.19 -23.41
C ARG A 418 -13.31 -15.02 -24.25
N LEU A 419 -13.14 -13.86 -24.90
CA LEU A 419 -11.91 -13.53 -25.63
C LEU A 419 -10.72 -13.34 -24.68
N ALA A 420 -10.96 -12.81 -23.48
CA ALA A 420 -9.95 -12.62 -22.45
C ALA A 420 -9.58 -13.94 -21.73
N GLU A 421 -10.57 -14.80 -21.42
CA GLU A 421 -10.41 -16.07 -20.69
C GLU A 421 -9.61 -17.13 -21.46
N SER A 422 -9.78 -17.22 -22.79
CA SER A 422 -9.08 -18.22 -23.61
C SER A 422 -7.56 -17.98 -23.65
N GLU A 423 -7.11 -16.76 -23.38
CA GLU A 423 -5.70 -16.35 -23.40
C GLU A 423 -5.07 -16.24 -21.99
N THR A 424 -5.85 -15.98 -20.93
CA THR A 424 -5.39 -15.73 -19.54
C THR A 424 -5.17 -16.97 -18.66
N SER A 425 -5.49 -18.18 -19.14
CA SER A 425 -5.43 -19.44 -18.36
C SER A 425 -4.05 -19.86 -17.83
N ARG A 426 -3.01 -19.03 -17.97
CA ARG A 426 -1.62 -19.33 -17.61
C ARG A 426 -1.07 -18.60 -16.38
N LEU A 427 -1.85 -17.71 -15.75
CA LEU A 427 -1.31 -16.78 -14.76
C LEU A 427 -1.46 -17.29 -13.32
N HIS A 428 -0.31 -17.58 -12.69
CA HIS A 428 -0.19 -18.17 -11.35
C HIS A 428 0.21 -17.13 -10.28
N GLY A 429 -0.53 -16.01 -10.21
CA GLY A 429 -0.26 -14.91 -9.28
C GLY A 429 -1.39 -14.64 -8.27
N VAL A 430 -1.15 -13.66 -7.40
CA VAL A 430 -2.17 -13.04 -6.54
C VAL A 430 -3.16 -12.28 -7.41
N THR A 431 -4.45 -12.45 -7.12
CA THR A 431 -5.51 -11.85 -7.92
C THR A 431 -5.74 -10.38 -7.53
N PRO A 432 -6.14 -9.50 -8.46
CA PRO A 432 -6.42 -8.10 -8.13
C PRO A 432 -7.44 -7.91 -7.02
N ARG A 433 -8.42 -8.82 -6.89
CA ARG A 433 -9.43 -8.80 -5.80
C ARG A 433 -8.80 -9.01 -4.42
N GLU A 434 -7.77 -9.86 -4.35
CA GLU A 434 -7.04 -10.15 -3.11
C GLU A 434 -6.21 -8.93 -2.70
N LEU A 435 -5.56 -8.27 -3.68
CA LEU A 435 -4.86 -7.00 -3.46
C LEU A 435 -5.80 -5.86 -3.07
N PHE A 436 -7.01 -5.81 -3.65
CA PHE A 436 -8.02 -4.83 -3.29
C PHE A 436 -8.47 -4.98 -1.83
N LEU A 437 -8.72 -6.22 -1.38
CA LEU A 437 -9.06 -6.44 0.02
C LEU A 437 -7.90 -6.07 0.95
N ASP A 438 -6.66 -6.33 0.55
CA ASP A 438 -5.50 -5.95 1.33
C ASP A 438 -5.42 -4.42 1.58
N LEU A 439 -5.97 -3.57 0.70
CA LEU A 439 -5.99 -2.11 0.88
C LEU A 439 -6.74 -1.68 2.16
N VAL A 440 -7.85 -2.34 2.51
CA VAL A 440 -8.59 -1.99 3.74
C VAL A 440 -7.83 -2.43 5.00
N PHE A 441 -6.95 -3.44 4.90
CA PHE A 441 -6.06 -3.84 5.98
C PHE A 441 -4.92 -2.85 6.20
N VAL A 442 -4.40 -2.20 5.15
CA VAL A 442 -3.44 -1.09 5.28
C VAL A 442 -4.02 -0.03 6.20
N PHE A 443 -5.24 0.42 5.91
CA PHE A 443 -5.94 1.39 6.75
C PHE A 443 -6.17 0.88 8.18
N ALA A 444 -6.63 -0.36 8.34
CA ALA A 444 -6.87 -0.93 9.67
C ALA A 444 -5.58 -1.00 10.51
N PHE A 445 -4.42 -1.26 9.92
CA PHE A 445 -3.13 -1.25 10.62
C PHE A 445 -2.72 0.16 11.07
N ILE A 446 -2.93 1.19 10.24
CA ILE A 446 -2.76 2.61 10.65
C ILE A 446 -3.58 2.90 11.91
N GLN A 447 -4.83 2.42 11.95
CA GLN A 447 -5.73 2.66 13.08
C GLN A 447 -5.33 1.88 14.34
N VAL A 448 -4.74 0.69 14.20
CA VAL A 448 -4.16 -0.05 15.34
C VAL A 448 -2.99 0.73 15.95
N THR A 449 -2.08 1.24 15.13
CA THR A 449 -0.98 2.09 15.63
C THR A 449 -1.53 3.35 16.30
N THR A 450 -2.56 3.98 15.71
CA THR A 450 -3.25 5.15 16.28
C THR A 450 -3.86 4.86 17.65
N LEU A 451 -4.48 3.69 17.84
CA LEU A 451 -4.98 3.26 19.14
C LEU A 451 -3.84 3.16 20.17
N MET A 452 -2.68 2.63 19.77
CA MET A 452 -1.52 2.51 20.66
C MET A 452 -0.93 3.88 20.98
N THR A 453 -0.86 4.81 20.02
CA THR A 453 -0.29 6.15 20.26
C THR A 453 -1.16 7.01 21.17
N ARG A 454 -2.49 6.88 21.11
CA ARG A 454 -3.44 7.58 22.00
C ARG A 454 -3.24 7.25 23.48
N ASN A 455 -2.91 5.99 23.78
CA ASN A 455 -2.65 5.54 25.14
C ASN A 455 -1.26 4.89 25.20
N ALA A 456 -0.23 5.73 25.34
CA ALA A 456 1.16 5.33 25.37
C ALA A 456 1.54 4.58 26.67
N SER A 457 0.94 3.40 26.86
CA SER A 457 1.11 2.54 28.03
C SER A 457 1.23 1.07 27.61
N ALA A 458 1.69 0.23 28.55
CA ALA A 458 1.71 -1.22 28.34
C ALA A 458 0.31 -1.77 27.99
N LEU A 459 -0.75 -1.24 28.61
CA LEU A 459 -2.13 -1.65 28.33
C LEU A 459 -2.57 -1.22 26.92
N GLY A 460 -2.21 -0.01 26.48
CA GLY A 460 -2.46 0.46 25.11
C GLY A 460 -1.79 -0.43 24.06
N ILE A 461 -0.54 -0.84 24.30
CA ILE A 461 0.18 -1.81 23.44
C ILE A 461 -0.58 -3.15 23.39
N VAL A 462 -0.98 -3.71 24.53
CA VAL A 462 -1.74 -4.97 24.57
C VAL A 462 -3.07 -4.86 23.83
N ARG A 463 -3.80 -3.74 23.98
CA ARG A 463 -5.06 -3.46 23.26
C ARG A 463 -4.85 -3.40 21.75
N GLY A 464 -3.81 -2.70 21.29
CA GLY A 464 -3.43 -2.63 19.88
C GLY A 464 -3.09 -4.01 19.31
N LEU A 465 -2.22 -4.77 19.99
CA LEU A 465 -1.85 -6.13 19.58
C LEU A 465 -3.04 -7.10 19.58
N THR A 466 -4.01 -6.90 20.47
CA THR A 466 -5.25 -7.67 20.51
C THR A 466 -6.08 -7.42 19.24
N LEU A 467 -6.30 -6.16 18.86
CA LEU A 467 -7.02 -5.85 17.62
C LEU A 467 -6.24 -6.24 16.36
N LEU A 468 -4.91 -6.15 16.39
CA LEU A 468 -4.07 -6.69 15.32
C LEU A 468 -4.28 -8.19 15.15
N ALA A 469 -4.35 -8.97 16.24
CA ALA A 469 -4.59 -10.41 16.17
C ALA A 469 -6.01 -10.73 15.65
N LEU A 470 -7.01 -9.91 15.96
CA LEU A 470 -8.36 -10.02 15.40
C LEU A 470 -8.36 -9.77 13.88
N LEU A 471 -7.72 -8.69 13.43
CA LEU A 471 -7.56 -8.38 12.01
C LEU A 471 -6.76 -9.45 11.28
N TRP A 472 -5.68 -9.94 11.89
CA TRP A 472 -4.88 -11.05 11.36
C TRP A 472 -5.72 -12.30 11.15
N TRP A 473 -6.59 -12.66 12.10
CA TRP A 473 -7.46 -13.82 11.96
C TRP A 473 -8.48 -13.64 10.83
N ALA A 474 -9.09 -12.45 10.72
CA ALA A 474 -9.98 -12.10 9.62
C ALA A 474 -9.28 -12.23 8.25
N TRP A 475 -8.07 -11.69 8.13
CA TRP A 475 -7.26 -11.76 6.92
C TRP A 475 -6.86 -13.19 6.58
N THR A 476 -6.39 -13.96 7.58
CA THR A 476 -5.92 -15.33 7.35
C THR A 476 -7.06 -16.24 6.92
N SER A 477 -8.24 -16.07 7.52
CA SER A 477 -9.45 -16.80 7.14
C SER A 477 -9.85 -16.49 5.68
N TYR A 478 -9.74 -15.24 5.26
CA TYR A 478 -9.96 -14.86 3.86
C TYR A 478 -8.89 -15.40 2.91
N SER A 479 -7.61 -15.34 3.26
CA SER A 479 -6.50 -15.87 2.45
C SER A 479 -6.62 -17.39 2.25
N TRP A 480 -7.05 -18.12 3.28
CA TRP A 480 -7.38 -19.53 3.16
C TRP A 480 -8.62 -19.76 2.28
N LEU A 481 -9.69 -18.99 2.47
CA LEU A 481 -10.91 -19.05 1.65
C LEU A 481 -10.61 -18.83 0.15
N THR A 482 -9.85 -17.81 -0.20
CA THR A 482 -9.51 -17.47 -1.59
C THR A 482 -8.56 -18.46 -2.25
N ASN A 483 -7.71 -19.14 -1.47
CA ASN A 483 -6.96 -20.30 -1.95
C ASN A 483 -7.89 -21.47 -2.36
N ALA A 484 -9.02 -21.66 -1.67
CA ALA A 484 -10.00 -22.70 -2.01
C ALA A 484 -10.98 -22.27 -3.12
N VAL A 485 -11.46 -21.02 -3.08
CA VAL A 485 -12.52 -20.48 -3.94
C VAL A 485 -11.92 -19.50 -4.96
N ARG A 486 -11.59 -19.99 -6.15
CA ARG A 486 -11.03 -19.16 -7.24
C ARG A 486 -12.09 -18.56 -8.16
N ASN A 487 -13.19 -19.27 -8.41
CA ASN A 487 -14.21 -18.82 -9.37
C ASN A 487 -14.81 -17.47 -8.98
N GLU A 488 -14.76 -16.52 -9.91
CA GLU A 488 -15.31 -15.18 -9.72
C GLU A 488 -16.81 -15.15 -10.02
N THR A 489 -17.61 -15.61 -9.08
CA THR A 489 -19.07 -15.46 -9.16
C THR A 489 -19.50 -14.08 -8.66
N VAL A 490 -20.69 -13.65 -9.07
CA VAL A 490 -21.32 -12.41 -8.58
C VAL A 490 -21.40 -12.40 -7.04
N LEU A 491 -21.73 -13.54 -6.44
CA LEU A 491 -21.78 -13.71 -4.99
C LEU A 491 -20.40 -13.46 -4.35
N VAL A 492 -19.34 -14.10 -4.86
CA VAL A 492 -17.97 -13.89 -4.35
C VAL A 492 -17.57 -12.42 -4.42
N ARG A 493 -17.94 -11.70 -5.48
CA ARG A 493 -17.62 -10.28 -5.65
C ARG A 493 -18.35 -9.40 -4.63
N PHE A 494 -19.67 -9.52 -4.51
CA PHE A 494 -20.43 -8.74 -3.52
C PHE A 494 -20.04 -9.07 -2.08
N THR A 495 -19.80 -10.35 -1.78
CA THR A 495 -19.33 -10.74 -0.45
C THR A 495 -17.93 -10.19 -0.15
N THR A 496 -17.03 -10.13 -1.14
CA THR A 496 -15.71 -9.51 -0.96
C THR A 496 -15.83 -8.02 -0.64
N VAL A 497 -16.70 -7.28 -1.34
CA VAL A 497 -16.98 -5.86 -1.03
C VAL A 497 -17.60 -5.70 0.35
N GLY A 498 -18.53 -6.59 0.75
CA GLY A 498 -19.13 -6.57 2.10
C GLY A 498 -18.12 -6.87 3.21
N ILE A 499 -17.18 -7.80 2.99
CA ILE A 499 -16.08 -8.07 3.91
C ILE A 499 -15.14 -6.84 3.98
N ALA A 500 -14.81 -6.23 2.84
CA ALA A 500 -14.00 -5.02 2.80
C ALA A 500 -14.64 -3.87 3.58
N ALA A 501 -15.96 -3.66 3.41
CA ALA A 501 -16.73 -2.65 4.16
C ALA A 501 -16.69 -2.91 5.66
N SER A 502 -16.85 -4.18 6.06
CA SER A 502 -16.79 -4.57 7.47
C SER A 502 -15.41 -4.29 8.07
N ILE A 503 -14.32 -4.59 7.36
CA ILE A 503 -12.95 -4.31 7.81
C ILE A 503 -12.65 -2.82 7.86
N LEU A 504 -13.10 -2.05 6.87
CA LEU A 504 -12.97 -0.59 6.87
C LEU A 504 -13.65 0.03 8.09
N VAL A 505 -14.87 -0.40 8.41
CA VAL A 505 -15.62 0.06 9.58
C VAL A 505 -14.95 -0.37 10.89
N ILE A 506 -14.40 -1.60 10.96
CA ILE A 506 -13.56 -2.03 12.09
C ILE A 506 -12.38 -1.06 12.26
N GLY A 507 -11.70 -0.70 11.18
CA GLY A 507 -10.60 0.28 11.21
C GLY A 507 -11.06 1.62 11.78
N ILE A 508 -12.17 2.18 11.30
CA ILE A 508 -12.70 3.48 11.78
C ILE A 508 -13.04 3.43 13.28
N ALA A 509 -13.58 2.32 13.77
CA ALA A 509 -13.94 2.16 15.18
C ALA A 509 -12.75 1.80 16.09
N THR A 510 -11.62 1.34 15.52
CA THR A 510 -10.45 0.83 16.25
C THR A 510 -9.87 1.83 17.27
N PRO A 511 -9.66 3.13 16.95
CA PRO A 511 -9.12 4.09 17.91
C PRO A 511 -10.00 4.32 19.14
N GLN A 512 -11.29 3.97 19.07
CA GLN A 512 -12.28 4.13 20.13
C GLN A 512 -12.78 2.80 20.69
N ALA A 513 -12.09 1.70 20.39
CA ALA A 513 -12.51 0.35 20.78
C ALA A 513 -12.57 0.15 22.30
N PHE A 514 -11.65 0.78 23.03
CA PHE A 514 -11.53 0.64 24.49
C PHE A 514 -11.72 1.95 25.24
N GLU A 515 -11.73 3.09 24.52
CA GLU A 515 -11.84 4.43 25.10
C GLU A 515 -12.89 5.20 24.29
N PRO A 516 -14.17 5.10 24.67
CA PRO A 516 -15.25 5.69 23.89
C PRO A 516 -15.22 7.22 23.95
N ALA A 517 -15.22 7.89 22.79
CA ALA A 517 -15.32 9.34 22.75
C ALA A 517 -16.73 9.83 23.15
N PRO A 518 -16.87 11.02 23.76
CA PRO A 518 -18.18 11.63 24.01
C PRO A 518 -18.97 11.81 22.69
N GLY A 519 -20.27 11.51 22.70
CA GLY A 519 -21.14 11.62 21.52
C GLY A 519 -20.91 10.57 20.41
N SER A 520 -19.89 9.72 20.56
CA SER A 520 -19.57 8.65 19.62
C SER A 520 -20.37 7.39 19.88
N LEU A 521 -20.62 6.61 18.82
CA LEU A 521 -21.13 5.26 18.89
C LEU A 521 -20.12 4.34 19.61
N PRO A 522 -20.59 3.28 20.31
CA PRO A 522 -19.70 2.34 21.00
C PRO A 522 -18.80 1.61 19.99
N GLY A 523 -17.51 1.97 19.96
CA GLY A 523 -16.55 1.44 19.00
C GLY A 523 -16.33 -0.06 19.10
N SER A 524 -16.25 -0.59 20.32
CA SER A 524 -16.21 -2.03 20.62
C SER A 524 -17.37 -2.80 19.98
N LEU A 525 -18.61 -2.33 20.16
CA LEU A 525 -19.81 -2.95 19.61
C LEU A 525 -19.78 -2.98 18.08
N ILE A 526 -19.37 -1.87 17.47
CA ILE A 526 -19.23 -1.76 16.01
C ILE A 526 -18.20 -2.78 15.51
N ILE A 527 -17.04 -2.89 16.16
CA ILE A 527 -16.00 -3.86 15.80
C ILE A 527 -16.54 -5.29 15.88
N VAL A 528 -17.20 -5.65 16.98
CA VAL A 528 -17.76 -7.00 17.17
C VAL A 528 -18.83 -7.29 16.11
N ALA A 529 -19.74 -6.37 15.85
CA ALA A 529 -20.82 -6.54 14.88
C ALA A 529 -20.28 -6.70 13.44
N CYS A 530 -19.33 -5.87 13.03
CA CYS A 530 -18.70 -5.96 11.72
C CYS A 530 -17.82 -7.22 11.58
N TYR A 531 -17.12 -7.61 12.65
CA TYR A 531 -16.34 -8.84 12.65
C TYR A 531 -17.24 -10.08 12.51
N LEU A 532 -18.36 -10.13 13.24
CA LEU A 532 -19.39 -11.16 13.09
C LEU A 532 -19.95 -11.20 11.66
N ALA A 533 -20.27 -10.05 11.09
CA ALA A 533 -20.78 -9.95 9.72
C ALA A 533 -19.77 -10.49 8.69
N ALA A 534 -18.50 -10.09 8.80
CA ALA A 534 -17.43 -10.58 7.94
C ALA A 534 -17.23 -12.10 8.07
N GLN A 535 -17.27 -12.64 9.28
CA GLN A 535 -17.14 -14.08 9.52
C GLN A 535 -18.34 -14.87 8.97
N LEU A 536 -19.57 -14.34 9.10
CA LEU A 536 -20.76 -14.94 8.52
C LEU A 536 -20.68 -14.97 6.99
N MET A 537 -20.28 -13.86 6.38
CA MET A 537 -20.06 -13.74 4.94
C MET A 537 -19.04 -14.76 4.43
N GLN A 538 -17.89 -14.91 5.11
CA GLN A 538 -16.90 -15.93 4.77
C GLN A 538 -17.45 -17.35 4.94
N THR A 539 -18.20 -17.61 6.01
CA THR A 539 -18.83 -18.91 6.25
C THR A 539 -19.82 -19.28 5.15
N VAL A 540 -20.62 -18.34 4.67
CA VAL A 540 -21.55 -18.56 3.54
C VAL A 540 -20.79 -19.00 2.29
N LEU A 541 -19.66 -18.35 1.97
CA LEU A 541 -18.83 -18.73 0.82
C LEU A 541 -18.22 -20.13 0.98
N ILE A 542 -17.73 -20.47 2.17
CA ILE A 542 -17.21 -21.82 2.47
C ILE A 542 -18.33 -22.86 2.33
N LEU A 543 -19.52 -22.60 2.87
CA LEU A 543 -20.66 -23.52 2.78
C LEU A 543 -21.09 -23.73 1.32
N GLN A 544 -21.12 -22.67 0.50
CA GLN A 544 -21.42 -22.77 -0.92
C GLN A 544 -20.36 -23.59 -1.65
N ALA A 545 -19.07 -23.31 -1.45
CA ALA A 545 -17.97 -24.07 -2.03
C ALA A 545 -17.96 -25.55 -1.57
N SER A 546 -18.42 -25.81 -0.34
CA SER A 546 -18.53 -27.16 0.20
C SER A 546 -19.63 -28.02 -0.43
N ARG A 547 -20.53 -27.42 -1.24
CA ARG A 547 -21.52 -28.18 -2.01
C ARG A 547 -20.85 -29.03 -3.08
N THR A 548 -19.77 -28.54 -3.67
CA THR A 548 -18.98 -29.23 -4.70
C THR A 548 -17.77 -29.97 -4.12
N GLU A 549 -17.28 -29.56 -2.94
CA GLU A 549 -16.05 -30.09 -2.33
C GLU A 549 -16.30 -30.55 -0.87
N PRO A 550 -16.53 -31.85 -0.60
CA PRO A 550 -16.90 -32.35 0.73
C PRO A 550 -15.81 -32.13 1.79
N VAL A 551 -14.54 -32.03 1.38
CA VAL A 551 -13.40 -31.71 2.25
C VAL A 551 -13.58 -30.35 2.94
N LEU A 552 -14.12 -29.35 2.23
CA LEU A 552 -14.39 -28.02 2.80
C LEU A 552 -15.51 -28.06 3.85
N ARG A 553 -16.42 -29.02 3.77
CA ARG A 553 -17.53 -29.17 4.74
C ARG A 553 -17.04 -29.70 6.08
N ALA A 554 -16.21 -30.74 6.06
CA ALA A 554 -15.59 -31.28 7.26
C ALA A 554 -14.76 -30.19 7.97
N LEU A 555 -14.07 -29.38 7.17
CA LEU A 555 -13.25 -28.30 7.65
C LEU A 555 -14.04 -27.14 8.27
N ALA A 556 -15.14 -26.73 7.64
CA ALA A 556 -16.06 -25.74 8.20
C ALA A 556 -16.58 -26.19 9.56
N ARG A 557 -16.92 -27.48 9.71
CA ARG A 557 -17.37 -28.05 10.99
C ARG A 557 -16.26 -28.06 12.05
N GLN A 558 -15.03 -28.42 11.68
CA GLN A 558 -13.90 -28.45 12.62
C GLN A 558 -13.56 -27.04 13.17
N ASN A 559 -13.62 -26.01 12.32
CA ASN A 559 -13.38 -24.63 12.76
C ASN A 559 -14.62 -23.95 13.35
N ALA A 560 -15.82 -24.52 13.20
CA ALA A 560 -17.04 -23.90 13.72
C ALA A 560 -17.01 -23.76 15.25
N VAL A 561 -16.54 -24.76 15.98
CA VAL A 561 -16.51 -24.73 17.46
C VAL A 561 -15.65 -23.60 18.02
N PRO A 562 -14.33 -23.50 17.73
CA PRO A 562 -13.51 -22.42 18.27
C PRO A 562 -13.98 -21.05 17.80
N SER A 563 -14.43 -20.93 16.54
CA SER A 563 -14.96 -19.68 16.02
C SER A 563 -16.25 -19.27 16.71
N THR A 564 -17.19 -20.19 16.93
CA THR A 564 -18.46 -19.88 17.60
C THR A 564 -18.21 -19.51 19.06
N ALA A 565 -17.33 -20.21 19.77
CA ALA A 565 -16.97 -19.89 21.14
C ALA A 565 -16.36 -18.48 21.27
N ALA A 566 -15.41 -18.13 20.39
CA ALA A 566 -14.82 -16.80 20.36
C ALA A 566 -15.85 -15.70 20.04
N LEU A 567 -16.71 -15.95 19.05
CA LEU A 567 -17.76 -15.02 18.64
C LEU A 567 -18.84 -14.82 19.72
N LEU A 568 -19.23 -15.88 20.42
CA LEU A 568 -20.16 -15.78 21.55
C LEU A 568 -19.57 -15.00 22.72
N LEU A 569 -18.26 -15.15 22.98
CA LEU A 569 -17.59 -14.37 24.03
C LEU A 569 -17.56 -12.88 23.69
N LEU A 570 -17.22 -12.54 22.44
CA LEU A 570 -17.25 -11.15 21.95
C LEU A 570 -18.67 -10.57 21.92
N ALA A 571 -19.65 -11.34 21.44
CA ALA A 571 -21.06 -10.92 21.39
C ALA A 571 -21.66 -10.77 22.79
N GLY A 572 -21.34 -11.68 23.72
CA GLY A 572 -21.76 -11.60 25.11
C GLY A 572 -21.26 -10.32 25.77
N PHE A 573 -19.99 -9.97 25.55
CA PHE A 573 -19.45 -8.69 26.00
C PHE A 573 -20.20 -7.49 25.40
N ALA A 574 -20.41 -7.50 24.08
CA ALA A 574 -21.16 -6.44 23.39
C ALA A 574 -22.59 -6.25 23.94
N VAL A 575 -23.27 -7.32 24.32
CA VAL A 575 -24.60 -7.27 24.96
C VAL A 575 -24.51 -6.69 26.37
N VAL A 576 -23.51 -7.09 27.16
CA VAL A 576 -23.30 -6.54 28.51
C VAL A 576 -23.01 -5.05 28.46
N GLU A 577 -22.13 -4.62 27.55
CA GLU A 577 -21.81 -3.20 27.37
C GLU A 577 -23.02 -2.36 26.97
N LEU A 578 -23.94 -2.92 26.16
CA LEU A 578 -25.20 -2.27 25.81
C LEU A 578 -26.19 -2.21 26.99
N ALA A 579 -26.15 -3.20 27.88
CA ALA A 579 -27.06 -3.33 29.02
C ALA A 579 -26.63 -2.49 30.24
N THR A 580 -25.34 -2.17 30.38
CA THR A 580 -24.81 -1.37 31.49
C THR A 580 -24.72 0.11 31.13
N SER A 581 -25.25 0.99 31.99
CA SER A 581 -25.16 2.45 31.81
C SER A 581 -23.73 2.99 31.98
N ASP A 582 -22.91 2.31 32.78
CA ASP A 582 -21.49 2.62 32.89
C ASP A 582 -20.72 1.96 31.75
N ARG A 583 -19.96 2.76 30.99
CA ARG A 583 -19.12 2.27 29.90
C ARG A 583 -18.01 1.37 30.47
N LEU A 584 -18.22 0.05 30.39
CA LEU A 584 -17.23 -0.98 30.75
C LEU A 584 -15.97 -0.94 29.86
N ALA A 585 -16.11 -0.37 28.66
CA ALA A 585 -15.03 -0.12 27.71
C ALA A 585 -13.97 0.80 28.34
N GLY A 586 -12.88 0.19 28.77
CA GLY A 586 -11.77 0.87 29.45
C GLY A 586 -11.18 0.04 30.59
N THR A 587 -11.93 -0.93 31.12
CA THR A 587 -11.41 -1.81 32.18
C THR A 587 -10.43 -2.86 31.62
N PRO A 588 -9.38 -3.24 32.37
CA PRO A 588 -8.49 -4.34 31.97
C PRO A 588 -9.22 -5.67 31.78
N ALA A 589 -10.33 -5.89 32.49
CA ALA A 589 -11.18 -7.08 32.34
C ALA A 589 -11.72 -7.23 30.93
N VAL A 590 -12.13 -6.12 30.28
CA VAL A 590 -12.56 -6.16 28.87
C VAL A 590 -11.41 -6.57 27.97
N THR A 591 -10.23 -5.97 28.13
CA THR A 591 -9.05 -6.39 27.36
C THR A 591 -8.75 -7.87 27.54
N LEU A 592 -8.86 -8.41 28.77
CA LEU A 592 -8.69 -9.85 29.03
C LEU A 592 -9.73 -10.73 28.33
N LEU A 593 -11.00 -10.31 28.25
CA LEU A 593 -12.05 -11.04 27.52
C LEU A 593 -11.76 -11.11 26.02
N TRP A 594 -11.29 -10.01 25.42
CA TRP A 594 -10.90 -9.98 24.01
C TRP A 594 -9.68 -10.87 23.75
N VAL A 595 -8.66 -10.80 24.63
CA VAL A 595 -7.50 -11.69 24.59
C VAL A 595 -7.93 -13.15 24.73
N ALA A 596 -8.86 -13.47 25.64
CA ALA A 596 -9.39 -14.82 25.81
C ALA A 596 -10.13 -15.30 24.55
N ALA A 597 -10.99 -14.46 23.95
CA ALA A 597 -11.70 -14.80 22.72
C ALA A 597 -10.73 -15.14 21.58
N LEU A 598 -9.71 -14.32 21.38
CA LEU A 598 -8.70 -14.54 20.35
C LEU A 598 -7.79 -15.73 20.67
N THR A 599 -7.49 -15.98 21.93
CA THR A 599 -6.74 -17.17 22.35
C THR A 599 -7.53 -18.44 22.07
N ILE A 600 -8.82 -18.47 22.41
CA ILE A 600 -9.74 -19.57 22.09
C ILE A 600 -9.77 -19.81 20.57
N GLN A 601 -9.88 -18.73 19.79
CA GLN A 601 -9.88 -18.81 18.33
C GLN A 601 -8.57 -19.39 17.79
N LEU A 602 -7.42 -18.81 18.16
CA LEU A 602 -6.10 -19.17 17.63
C LEU A 602 -5.68 -20.58 18.08
N ALA A 603 -5.83 -20.89 19.36
CA ALA A 603 -5.43 -22.18 19.93
C ALA A 603 -6.41 -23.29 19.52
N GLY A 604 -7.71 -23.02 19.57
CA GLY A 604 -8.75 -23.98 19.20
C GLY A 604 -8.76 -24.33 17.71
N SER A 605 -8.34 -23.40 16.84
CA SER A 605 -8.16 -23.67 15.41
C SER A 605 -6.79 -24.26 15.04
N TYR A 606 -5.83 -24.32 15.96
CA TYR A 606 -4.51 -24.91 15.66
C TYR A 606 -4.59 -26.39 15.25
N PRO A 607 -5.30 -27.29 15.96
CA PRO A 607 -5.36 -28.70 15.59
C PRO A 607 -6.22 -28.99 14.36
N THR A 608 -7.00 -28.02 13.86
CA THR A 608 -7.98 -28.26 12.80
C THR A 608 -7.35 -28.29 11.41
N GLY A 609 -7.91 -29.11 10.50
CA GLY A 609 -7.71 -28.94 9.05
C GLY A 609 -6.35 -29.28 8.45
N VAL A 610 -5.42 -29.87 9.20
CA VAL A 610 -4.05 -30.16 8.74
C VAL A 610 -3.99 -31.14 7.56
N ASP A 611 -4.94 -32.06 7.48
CA ASP A 611 -4.98 -33.07 6.40
C ASP A 611 -5.65 -32.53 5.12
N SER A 612 -6.41 -31.43 5.25
CA SER A 612 -7.41 -30.94 4.29
C SER A 612 -7.08 -29.57 3.69
N TRP A 613 -6.43 -28.66 4.44
CA TRP A 613 -6.01 -27.34 3.97
C TRP A 613 -4.67 -27.43 3.22
N ARG A 614 -4.71 -27.74 1.92
CA ARG A 614 -3.51 -27.75 1.08
C ARG A 614 -3.41 -26.46 0.27
N PRO A 615 -2.30 -25.71 0.34
CA PRO A 615 -2.03 -24.64 -0.60
C PRO A 615 -2.01 -25.21 -2.02
N ARG A 616 -2.90 -24.73 -2.89
CA ARG A 616 -3.01 -25.25 -4.26
C ARG A 616 -1.85 -24.77 -5.13
N SER A 617 -1.43 -23.51 -4.94
CA SER A 617 -0.23 -22.92 -5.52
C SER A 617 0.68 -22.42 -4.40
N THR A 618 1.91 -22.94 -4.36
CA THR A 618 2.94 -22.54 -3.39
C THR A 618 3.36 -21.10 -3.59
N ARG A 619 3.47 -20.66 -4.85
CA ARG A 619 3.78 -19.28 -5.21
C ARG A 619 2.71 -18.32 -4.71
N HIS A 620 1.45 -18.55 -5.10
CA HIS A 620 0.32 -17.71 -4.64
C HIS A 620 0.26 -17.61 -3.12
N TRP A 621 0.42 -18.74 -2.42
CA TRP A 621 0.42 -18.77 -0.96
C TRP A 621 1.53 -17.91 -0.36
N VAL A 622 2.76 -18.07 -0.82
CA VAL A 622 3.90 -17.31 -0.33
C VAL A 622 3.75 -15.82 -0.65
N ASP A 623 3.31 -15.50 -1.87
CA ASP A 623 3.14 -14.13 -2.34
C ASP A 623 2.11 -13.36 -1.47
N ARG A 624 0.99 -13.99 -1.07
CA ARG A 624 -0.01 -13.38 -0.17
C ARG A 624 0.59 -12.94 1.17
N TYR A 625 1.42 -13.77 1.78
CA TYR A 625 2.03 -13.47 3.09
C TYR A 625 3.20 -12.49 2.98
N ALA A 626 3.90 -12.49 1.85
CA ALA A 626 4.89 -11.47 1.55
C ALA A 626 4.23 -10.08 1.38
N LEU A 627 3.05 -10.01 0.76
CA LEU A 627 2.28 -8.78 0.59
C LEU A 627 1.75 -8.21 1.92
N ILE A 628 1.20 -9.02 2.82
CA ILE A 628 0.77 -8.51 4.15
C ILE A 628 1.96 -8.01 4.97
N MET A 629 3.15 -8.58 4.79
CA MET A 629 4.39 -8.06 5.37
C MET A 629 4.81 -6.72 4.75
N LEU A 630 4.66 -6.54 3.42
CA LEU A 630 4.83 -5.23 2.78
C LEU A 630 3.84 -4.20 3.34
N ILE A 631 2.60 -4.58 3.62
CA ILE A 631 1.61 -3.69 4.24
C ILE A 631 2.07 -3.22 5.62
N ALA A 632 2.58 -4.13 6.46
CA ALA A 632 3.12 -3.78 7.78
C ALA A 632 4.34 -2.84 7.68
N PHE A 633 5.23 -3.06 6.71
CA PHE A 633 6.33 -2.13 6.43
C PHE A 633 5.83 -0.77 5.92
N GLY A 634 4.80 -0.78 5.07
CA GLY A 634 4.12 0.43 4.60
C GLY A 634 3.56 1.25 5.75
N GLU A 635 2.92 0.60 6.73
CA GLU A 635 2.45 1.25 7.97
C GLU A 635 3.60 1.91 8.73
N THR A 636 4.75 1.26 8.82
CA THR A 636 5.94 1.85 9.48
C THR A 636 6.40 3.13 8.76
N ILE A 637 6.40 3.13 7.42
CA ILE A 637 6.79 4.29 6.61
C ILE A 637 5.78 5.43 6.76
N ILE A 638 4.48 5.12 6.67
CA ILE A 638 3.39 6.08 6.83
C ILE A 638 3.44 6.69 8.24
N SER A 639 3.61 5.87 9.27
CA SER A 639 3.67 6.30 10.67
C SER A 639 4.84 7.28 10.93
N VAL A 640 6.04 6.98 10.42
CA VAL A 640 7.20 7.91 10.48
C VAL A 640 6.88 9.23 9.78
N GLY A 641 6.34 9.15 8.57
CA GLY A 641 6.04 10.33 7.76
C GLY A 641 4.88 11.19 8.30
N LEU A 642 3.95 10.58 9.05
CA LEU A 642 2.88 11.26 9.76
C LEU A 642 3.38 11.90 11.05
N ALA A 643 4.27 11.24 11.79
CA ALA A 643 4.85 11.80 13.01
C ALA A 643 5.64 13.10 12.73
N VAL A 644 6.27 13.21 11.55
CA VAL A 644 6.95 14.46 11.13
C VAL A 644 6.06 15.41 10.33
N ALA A 645 4.76 15.10 10.15
CA ALA A 645 3.88 15.82 9.23
C ALA A 645 3.72 17.31 9.54
N ASP A 646 3.53 17.60 10.82
CA ASP A 646 3.31 18.95 11.35
C ASP A 646 4.61 19.55 11.88
N GLN A 647 5.71 18.80 11.74
CA GLN A 647 7.04 19.26 12.09
C GLN A 647 7.64 19.96 10.87
N PRO A 648 8.26 21.12 11.06
CA PRO A 648 8.82 21.84 9.95
C PRO A 648 10.09 21.17 9.45
N VAL A 649 10.39 21.34 8.16
CA VAL A 649 11.53 20.70 7.53
C VAL A 649 12.85 21.23 8.13
N SER A 650 13.53 20.35 8.89
CA SER A 650 14.75 20.66 9.63
C SER A 650 15.77 19.55 9.48
N THR A 651 17.05 19.84 9.77
CA THR A 651 18.12 18.83 9.73
C THR A 651 17.82 17.63 10.61
N THR A 652 17.25 17.85 11.80
CA THR A 652 16.86 16.78 12.72
C THR A 652 15.78 15.89 12.12
N VAL A 653 14.72 16.48 11.55
CA VAL A 653 13.64 15.72 10.89
C VAL A 653 14.21 14.91 9.72
N MET A 654 15.08 15.50 8.88
CA MET A 654 15.71 14.80 7.77
C MET A 654 16.57 13.61 8.24
N VAL A 655 17.37 13.79 9.31
CA VAL A 655 18.18 12.70 9.88
C VAL A 655 17.28 11.57 10.38
N ILE A 656 16.19 11.88 11.10
CA ILE A 656 15.25 10.87 11.60
C ILE A 656 14.60 10.13 10.43
N VAL A 657 14.05 10.86 9.45
CA VAL A 657 13.36 10.28 8.28
C VAL A 657 14.29 9.37 7.47
N VAL A 658 15.49 9.85 7.15
CA VAL A 658 16.50 9.06 6.41
C VAL A 658 16.90 7.82 7.21
N THR A 659 17.17 7.98 8.51
CA THR A 659 17.59 6.86 9.35
C THR A 659 16.47 5.83 9.51
N ALA A 660 15.22 6.26 9.70
CA ALA A 660 14.07 5.37 9.79
C ALA A 660 13.83 4.60 8.48
N ALA A 661 13.94 5.27 7.32
CA ALA A 661 13.84 4.59 6.02
C ALA A 661 14.92 3.51 5.85
N VAL A 662 16.15 3.82 6.24
CA VAL A 662 17.28 2.87 6.21
C VAL A 662 17.06 1.73 7.20
N ALA A 663 16.54 2.00 8.40
CA ALA A 663 16.19 0.97 9.39
C ALA A 663 15.13 0.00 8.86
N VAL A 664 14.06 0.53 8.26
CA VAL A 664 13.01 -0.28 7.61
C VAL A 664 13.62 -1.13 6.49
N GLY A 665 14.47 -0.56 5.64
CA GLY A 665 15.20 -1.30 4.60
C GLY A 665 16.10 -2.41 5.15
N ALA A 666 16.77 -2.17 6.29
CA ALA A 666 17.61 -3.16 6.96
C ALA A 666 16.80 -4.34 7.54
N LEU A 667 15.57 -4.10 7.97
CA LEU A 667 14.63 -5.15 8.44
C LEU A 667 13.95 -5.88 7.29
N TRP A 668 13.64 -5.17 6.21
CA TRP A 668 13.05 -5.73 5.00
C TRP A 668 13.94 -6.83 4.40
N TRP A 669 15.25 -6.56 4.33
CA TRP A 669 16.22 -7.45 3.68
C TRP A 669 16.25 -8.90 4.22
N PRO A 670 16.42 -9.16 5.52
CA PRO A 670 16.48 -10.52 6.06
C PRO A 670 15.17 -11.30 5.91
N TYR A 671 14.01 -10.64 5.73
CA TYR A 671 12.75 -11.35 5.46
C TYR A 671 12.57 -11.69 4.00
N PHE A 672 12.73 -10.73 3.07
CA PHE A 672 12.52 -11.00 1.64
C PHE A 672 13.61 -11.91 1.04
N THR A 673 14.77 -11.99 1.68
CA THR A 673 15.73 -13.07 1.38
C THR A 673 15.20 -14.45 1.76
N THR A 674 14.54 -14.58 2.92
CA THR A 674 14.00 -15.86 3.42
C THR A 674 12.71 -16.32 2.75
N ILE A 675 11.88 -15.40 2.24
CA ILE A 675 10.54 -15.74 1.75
C ILE A 675 10.59 -16.58 0.47
N ASP A 676 11.49 -16.28 -0.46
CA ASP A 676 11.64 -17.09 -1.68
C ASP A 676 12.22 -18.48 -1.35
N SER A 677 13.09 -18.59 -0.36
CA SER A 677 13.54 -19.91 0.12
C SER A 677 12.43 -20.67 0.85
N ALA A 678 11.48 -19.98 1.49
CA ALA A 678 10.32 -20.63 2.07
C ALA A 678 9.38 -21.19 0.99
N ARG A 679 9.28 -20.55 -0.17
CA ARG A 679 8.59 -21.10 -1.35
C ARG A 679 9.19 -22.43 -1.80
N LEU A 680 10.52 -22.50 -1.94
CA LEU A 680 11.20 -23.74 -2.29
C LEU A 680 10.97 -24.84 -1.23
N ALA A 681 10.98 -24.45 0.04
CA ALA A 681 10.70 -25.37 1.15
C ALA A 681 9.23 -25.86 1.18
N LEU A 682 8.27 -25.08 0.66
CA LEU A 682 6.89 -25.51 0.45
C LEU A 682 6.75 -26.47 -0.74
N GLU A 683 7.42 -26.15 -1.85
CA GLU A 683 7.41 -26.93 -3.09
C GLU A 683 8.00 -28.32 -2.86
N ALA A 684 9.07 -28.41 -2.05
CA ALA A 684 9.73 -29.66 -1.69
C ALA A 684 8.89 -30.60 -0.80
N ARG A 685 7.82 -30.11 -0.17
CA ARG A 685 6.95 -30.92 0.71
C ARG A 685 5.65 -31.29 0.01
N ALA A 686 5.04 -32.42 0.38
CA ALA A 686 3.77 -32.88 -0.16
C ALA A 686 2.76 -33.23 0.94
N GLY A 687 1.49 -33.41 0.57
CA GLY A 687 0.44 -33.88 1.46
C GLY A 687 0.28 -33.04 2.74
N VAL A 688 0.23 -33.74 3.87
CA VAL A 688 0.01 -33.17 5.21
C VAL A 688 1.18 -32.29 5.65
N ASP A 689 2.42 -32.61 5.28
CA ASP A 689 3.59 -31.84 5.71
C ASP A 689 3.66 -30.46 5.06
N ARG A 690 3.19 -30.35 3.82
CA ARG A 690 3.02 -29.05 3.15
C ARG A 690 1.98 -28.21 3.89
N ALA A 691 0.85 -28.81 4.24
CA ALA A 691 -0.23 -28.14 4.98
C ALA A 691 0.22 -27.69 6.38
N LYS A 692 0.94 -28.54 7.12
CA LYS A 692 1.57 -28.21 8.42
C LYS A 692 2.51 -27.03 8.28
N LEU A 693 3.39 -27.03 7.28
CA LEU A 693 4.31 -25.92 7.07
C LEU A 693 3.57 -24.63 6.71
N ALA A 694 2.57 -24.71 5.83
CA ALA A 694 1.76 -23.56 5.46
C ALA A 694 1.05 -22.96 6.68
N ARG A 695 0.43 -23.80 7.52
CA ARG A 695 -0.20 -23.37 8.77
C ARG A 695 0.84 -22.79 9.74
N ASP A 696 1.85 -23.55 10.14
CA ASP A 696 2.77 -23.15 11.19
C ASP A 696 3.61 -21.94 10.77
N GLY A 697 4.20 -22.03 9.57
CA GLY A 697 5.07 -21.00 9.03
C GLY A 697 4.33 -19.72 8.67
N PHE A 698 3.16 -19.83 8.03
CA PHE A 698 2.47 -18.68 7.46
C PHE A 698 1.35 -18.19 8.38
N THR A 699 0.36 -19.03 8.74
CA THR A 699 -0.75 -18.59 9.61
C THR A 699 -0.28 -18.15 11.01
N TYR A 700 0.67 -18.87 11.63
CA TYR A 700 1.02 -18.64 13.05
C TYR A 700 2.32 -17.86 13.23
N LEU A 701 3.41 -18.21 12.53
CA LEU A 701 4.71 -17.57 12.73
C LEU A 701 4.85 -16.20 12.02
N HIS A 702 3.99 -15.86 11.06
CA HIS A 702 3.98 -14.49 10.51
C HIS A 702 3.28 -13.48 11.42
N LEU A 703 2.27 -13.88 12.20
CA LEU A 703 1.60 -12.99 13.15
C LEU A 703 2.59 -12.26 14.08
N PRO A 704 3.52 -12.94 14.80
CA PRO A 704 4.47 -12.24 15.65
C PRO A 704 5.42 -11.34 14.84
N MET A 705 5.78 -11.69 13.59
CA MET A 705 6.58 -10.81 12.74
C MET A 705 5.84 -9.52 12.40
N VAL A 706 4.57 -9.62 11.97
CA VAL A 706 3.71 -8.46 11.70
C VAL A 706 3.52 -7.62 12.96
N ALA A 707 3.22 -8.25 14.10
CA ALA A 707 3.07 -7.58 15.39
C ALA A 707 4.31 -6.80 15.80
N CYS A 708 5.50 -7.35 15.58
CA CYS A 708 6.75 -6.66 15.86
C CYS A 708 6.97 -5.46 14.94
N ILE A 709 6.60 -5.54 13.66
CA ILE A 709 6.68 -4.39 12.73
C ILE A 709 5.72 -3.28 13.15
N ILE A 710 4.48 -3.61 13.54
CA ILE A 710 3.53 -2.61 14.06
C ILE A 710 4.03 -1.98 15.36
N LEU A 711 4.69 -2.76 16.23
CA LEU A 711 5.33 -2.24 17.44
C LEU A 711 6.50 -1.29 17.12
N ILE A 712 7.26 -1.58 16.06
CA ILE A 712 8.30 -0.69 15.53
C ILE A 712 7.68 0.61 14.99
N ALA A 713 6.57 0.54 14.25
CA ALA A 713 5.84 1.71 13.76
C ALA A 713 5.41 2.63 14.91
N TYR A 714 4.76 2.06 15.94
CA TYR A 714 4.40 2.77 17.17
C TYR A 714 5.62 3.40 17.85
N GLY A 715 6.71 2.64 18.01
CA GLY A 715 7.93 3.13 18.66
C GLY A 715 8.60 4.28 17.90
N LEU A 716 8.66 4.19 16.57
CA LEU A 716 9.18 5.25 15.72
C LEU A 716 8.31 6.51 15.77
N HIS A 717 6.98 6.38 15.82
CA HIS A 717 6.07 7.51 15.98
C HIS A 717 6.34 8.26 17.30
N GLN A 718 6.40 7.53 18.42
CA GLN A 718 6.65 8.10 19.75
C GLN A 718 8.06 8.72 19.87
N ALA A 719 9.04 8.21 19.12
CA ALA A 719 10.38 8.76 19.08
C ALA A 719 10.45 10.17 18.44
N VAL A 720 9.47 10.51 17.59
CA VAL A 720 9.41 11.78 16.87
C VAL A 720 8.47 12.79 17.54
N VAL A 721 7.28 12.35 17.97
CA VAL A 721 6.26 13.19 18.62
C VAL A 721 5.97 12.68 20.02
N PRO A 722 6.85 12.95 21.00
CA PRO A 722 6.62 12.52 22.36
C PRO A 722 5.49 13.31 23.00
N HIS A 723 4.50 12.60 23.58
CA HIS A 723 3.39 13.22 24.29
C HIS A 723 3.76 13.53 25.75
N ASP A 724 4.54 12.64 26.39
CA ASP A 724 5.08 12.79 27.73
C ASP A 724 6.33 11.90 27.92
N GLU A 725 7.03 12.04 29.06
CA GLU A 725 8.23 11.23 29.35
C GLU A 725 7.95 9.73 29.40
N THR A 726 6.75 9.33 29.82
CA THR A 726 6.33 7.92 29.87
C THR A 726 6.17 7.32 28.48
N GLY A 727 5.56 8.06 27.55
CA GLY A 727 5.39 7.70 26.15
C GLY A 727 6.71 7.60 25.41
N ILE A 728 7.69 8.47 25.72
CA ILE A 728 9.06 8.35 25.23
C ILE A 728 9.65 6.99 25.62
N ARG A 729 9.55 6.63 26.90
CA ARG A 729 10.13 5.37 27.41
C ARG A 729 9.42 4.15 26.80
N PHE A 730 8.09 4.12 26.81
CA PHE A 730 7.34 3.02 26.21
C PHE A 730 7.59 2.92 24.70
N GLY A 731 7.66 4.05 23.98
CA GLY A 731 8.02 4.11 22.58
C GLY A 731 9.42 3.56 22.30
N HIS A 732 10.40 3.94 23.14
CA HIS A 732 11.78 3.44 23.05
C HIS A 732 11.84 1.91 23.24
N TYR A 733 11.24 1.39 24.31
CA TYR A 733 11.22 -0.06 24.55
C TYR A 733 10.45 -0.80 23.45
N ALA A 734 9.32 -0.27 23.00
CA ALA A 734 8.55 -0.85 21.88
C ALA A 734 9.39 -0.91 20.60
N PHE A 735 10.14 0.15 20.27
CA PHE A 735 11.01 0.17 19.10
C PHE A 735 12.11 -0.90 19.20
N TYR A 736 12.88 -0.92 20.29
CA TYR A 736 13.98 -1.88 20.46
C TYR A 736 13.49 -3.33 20.57
N TRP A 737 12.48 -3.59 21.40
CA TRP A 737 11.92 -4.92 21.54
C TRP A 737 11.19 -5.37 20.28
N GLY A 738 10.54 -4.46 19.55
CA GLY A 738 9.98 -4.75 18.24
C GLY A 738 11.05 -5.23 17.27
N VAL A 739 12.19 -4.53 17.16
CA VAL A 739 13.31 -4.99 16.31
C VAL A 739 13.88 -6.33 16.79
N GLY A 740 14.13 -6.48 18.08
CA GLY A 740 14.69 -7.72 18.63
C GLY A 740 13.77 -8.93 18.46
N PHE A 741 12.50 -8.80 18.82
CA PHE A 741 11.52 -9.87 18.67
C PHE A 741 11.18 -10.15 17.20
N TYR A 742 11.24 -9.15 16.31
CA TYR A 742 11.13 -9.38 14.87
C TYR A 742 12.24 -10.30 14.37
N LEU A 743 13.50 -10.03 14.75
CA LEU A 743 14.64 -10.87 14.37
C LEU A 743 14.52 -12.29 14.92
N LEU A 744 14.03 -12.46 16.16
CA LEU A 744 13.76 -13.77 16.75
C LEU A 744 12.61 -14.49 16.03
N ALA A 745 11.49 -13.82 15.77
CA ALA A 745 10.35 -14.39 15.08
C ALA A 745 10.72 -14.83 13.65
N ASN A 746 11.47 -14.00 12.93
CA ASN A 746 12.02 -14.33 11.61
C ASN A 746 12.98 -15.54 11.70
N GLN A 747 13.77 -15.66 12.77
CA GLN A 747 14.63 -16.82 13.01
C GLN A 747 13.83 -18.09 13.36
N VAL A 748 12.74 -18.00 14.12
CA VAL A 748 11.87 -19.15 14.41
C VAL A 748 11.15 -19.61 13.14
N TYR A 749 10.66 -18.66 12.34
CA TYR A 749 10.13 -18.93 10.99
C TYR A 749 11.16 -19.65 10.11
N TRP A 750 12.41 -19.17 10.14
CA TRP A 750 13.52 -19.80 9.42
C TRP A 750 13.82 -21.22 9.91
N TRP A 751 13.85 -21.42 11.23
CA TRP A 751 14.03 -22.75 11.80
C TRP A 751 12.87 -23.69 11.44
N ARG A 752 11.63 -23.20 11.40
CA ARG A 752 10.47 -24.02 11.04
C ARG A 752 10.49 -24.46 9.57
N THR A 753 11.01 -23.61 8.68
CA THR A 753 11.07 -23.86 7.24
C THR A 753 12.28 -24.71 6.84
N TRP A 754 13.46 -24.39 7.38
CA TRP A 754 14.76 -24.95 6.98
C TRP A 754 15.53 -25.71 8.07
N ARG A 755 15.05 -25.71 9.33
CA ARG A 755 15.74 -26.31 10.50
C ARG A 755 17.14 -25.77 10.73
N ALA A 756 17.40 -24.54 10.29
CA ALA A 756 18.69 -23.86 10.44
C ALA A 756 18.58 -22.70 11.45
N LEU A 757 19.64 -22.51 12.24
CA LEU A 757 19.78 -21.41 13.19
C LEU A 757 20.93 -20.50 12.75
N SER A 758 20.66 -19.19 12.62
CA SER A 758 21.69 -18.17 12.43
C SER A 758 22.04 -17.55 13.78
N TRP A 759 23.23 -17.86 14.30
CA TRP A 759 23.68 -17.29 15.56
C TRP A 759 23.81 -15.75 15.49
N TYR A 760 24.11 -15.20 14.31
CA TYR A 760 24.15 -13.74 14.11
C TYR A 760 22.79 -13.09 14.35
N ARG A 761 21.69 -13.70 13.88
CA ARG A 761 20.34 -13.19 14.12
C ARG A 761 19.97 -13.26 15.59
N ILE A 762 20.27 -14.39 16.24
CA ILE A 762 19.96 -14.60 17.66
C ILE A 762 20.76 -13.61 18.52
N VAL A 763 22.07 -13.52 18.32
CA VAL A 763 22.93 -12.58 19.05
C VAL A 763 22.50 -11.14 18.78
N SER A 764 22.26 -10.76 17.52
CA SER A 764 21.81 -9.40 17.20
C SER A 764 20.49 -9.09 17.88
N ALA A 765 19.53 -10.02 17.88
CA ALA A 765 18.26 -9.83 18.57
C ALA A 765 18.44 -9.64 20.08
N VAL A 766 19.23 -10.49 20.73
CA VAL A 766 19.51 -10.39 22.17
C VAL A 766 20.21 -9.06 22.49
N VAL A 767 21.22 -8.69 21.70
CA VAL A 767 21.93 -7.41 21.85
C VAL A 767 20.96 -6.24 21.75
N VAL A 768 20.08 -6.21 20.74
CA VAL A 768 19.08 -5.15 20.60
C VAL A 768 18.12 -5.12 21.78
N ILE A 769 17.60 -6.26 22.24
CA ILE A 769 16.69 -6.31 23.39
C ILE A 769 17.36 -5.78 24.66
N VAL A 770 18.63 -6.14 24.88
CA VAL A 770 19.40 -5.71 26.06
C VAL A 770 19.80 -4.24 25.96
N LEU A 771 20.14 -3.75 24.76
CA LEU A 771 20.53 -2.35 24.56
C LEU A 771 19.39 -1.38 24.89
N ALA A 772 18.12 -1.81 24.82
CA ALA A 772 16.97 -0.98 25.17
C ALA A 772 17.05 -0.35 26.57
N PHE A 773 17.67 -1.03 27.54
CA PHE A 773 17.76 -0.54 28.92
C PHE A 773 18.77 0.62 29.08
N PRO A 774 20.07 0.47 28.70
CA PRO A 774 21.02 1.57 28.81
C PRO A 774 20.72 2.73 27.84
N THR A 775 20.05 2.48 26.72
CA THR A 775 19.72 3.54 25.76
C THR A 775 18.44 4.30 26.07
N ALA A 776 17.63 3.88 27.04
CA ALA A 776 16.35 4.52 27.36
C ALA A 776 16.48 5.97 27.84
N ALA A 777 17.64 6.35 28.37
CA ALA A 777 17.94 7.72 28.78
C ALA A 777 18.43 8.61 27.63
N LEU A 778 18.77 8.03 26.47
CA LEU A 778 19.32 8.77 25.34
C LEU A 778 18.22 9.30 24.43
N PRO A 779 18.37 10.52 23.89
CA PRO A 779 17.44 11.06 22.90
C PRO A 779 17.30 10.18 21.64
N ALA A 780 16.10 10.18 21.06
CA ALA A 780 15.78 9.42 19.83
C ALA A 780 16.75 9.69 18.68
N VAL A 781 17.23 10.93 18.54
CA VAL A 781 18.18 11.34 17.50
C VAL A 781 19.51 10.57 17.56
N TRP A 782 19.87 9.99 18.71
CA TRP A 782 21.07 9.16 18.85
C TRP A 782 20.75 7.67 18.80
N THR A 783 19.66 7.26 19.45
CA THR A 783 19.31 5.84 19.59
C THR A 783 18.87 5.22 18.28
N LEU A 784 18.14 5.97 17.43
CA LEU A 784 17.69 5.49 16.13
C LEU A 784 18.86 5.29 15.13
N PRO A 785 19.78 6.26 14.93
CA PRO A 785 20.97 6.03 14.10
C PRO A 785 21.89 4.93 14.62
N ALA A 786 22.12 4.87 15.94
CA ALA A 786 22.96 3.82 16.52
C ALA A 786 22.40 2.42 16.25
N LEU A 787 21.09 2.23 16.46
CA LEU A 787 20.43 0.95 16.18
C LEU A 787 20.44 0.61 14.69
N THR A 788 20.26 1.61 13.82
CA THR A 788 20.27 1.44 12.37
C THR A 788 21.66 1.02 11.88
N VAL A 789 22.72 1.68 12.35
CA VAL A 789 24.11 1.32 12.05
C VAL A 789 24.41 -0.10 12.53
N PHE A 790 24.00 -0.44 13.76
CA PHE A 790 24.13 -1.80 14.28
C PHE A 790 23.41 -2.83 13.39
N GLY A 791 22.16 -2.56 13.02
CA GLY A 791 21.36 -3.42 12.14
C GLY A 791 22.00 -3.63 10.77
N LEU A 792 22.55 -2.57 10.16
CA LEU A 792 23.28 -2.66 8.90
C LEU A 792 24.56 -3.51 9.03
N ILE A 793 25.34 -3.32 10.10
CA ILE A 793 26.54 -4.12 10.38
C ILE A 793 26.16 -5.59 10.56
N SER A 794 25.12 -5.88 11.35
CA SER A 794 24.63 -7.24 11.58
C SER A 794 24.13 -7.89 10.29
N ALA A 795 23.37 -7.16 9.46
CA ALA A 795 22.89 -7.65 8.17
C ALA A 795 24.04 -7.93 7.20
N ALA A 796 25.04 -7.04 7.13
CA ALA A 796 26.23 -7.23 6.32
C ALA A 796 27.07 -8.43 6.79
N ALA A 797 27.24 -8.59 8.11
CA ALA A 797 27.97 -9.71 8.69
C ALA A 797 27.30 -11.07 8.43
N GLU A 798 25.97 -11.12 8.55
CA GLU A 798 25.20 -12.31 8.19
C GLU A 798 25.35 -12.64 6.71
N PHE A 799 25.18 -11.63 5.85
CA PHE A 799 25.27 -11.78 4.40
C PHE A 799 26.65 -12.34 3.96
N LEU A 800 27.74 -11.78 4.49
CA LEU A 800 29.10 -12.20 4.13
C LEU A 800 29.43 -13.63 4.59
N ARG A 801 28.85 -14.12 5.70
CA ARG A 801 29.20 -15.42 6.28
C ARG A 801 28.29 -16.57 5.87
N VAL A 802 26.99 -16.32 5.75
CA VAL A 802 26.00 -17.38 5.50
C VAL A 802 25.94 -17.76 4.01
N GLY A 803 26.33 -16.84 3.12
CA GLY A 803 26.19 -16.99 1.68
C GLY A 803 24.71 -17.07 1.25
N ASP A 804 24.44 -17.27 -0.04
CA ASP A 804 23.06 -17.42 -0.51
C ASP A 804 22.53 -18.81 -0.15
N LEU A 805 21.55 -18.86 0.75
CA LEU A 805 20.95 -20.10 1.24
C LEU A 805 20.09 -20.80 0.19
N ARG A 806 19.66 -20.10 -0.87
CA ARG A 806 18.86 -20.67 -1.97
C ARG A 806 19.66 -21.61 -2.86
N THR A 807 20.99 -21.61 -2.75
CA THR A 807 21.86 -22.56 -3.45
C THR A 807 21.95 -23.92 -2.74
N ARG A 808 21.38 -24.03 -1.53
CA ARG A 808 21.38 -25.27 -0.75
C ARG A 808 20.12 -26.10 -1.06
N PRO A 809 20.24 -27.43 -1.23
CA PRO A 809 19.07 -28.28 -1.40
C PRO A 809 18.16 -28.19 -0.16
N PRO A 810 16.82 -28.22 -0.34
CA PRO A 810 15.89 -28.19 0.77
C PRO A 810 16.12 -29.40 1.70
N PRO A 811 15.97 -29.24 3.03
CA PRO A 811 16.20 -30.32 3.97
C PRO A 811 15.20 -31.47 3.73
N PRO A 812 15.63 -32.73 3.86
CA PRO A 812 14.77 -33.88 3.63
C PRO A 812 13.57 -33.89 4.58
N THR A 813 12.42 -34.37 4.08
CA THR A 813 11.25 -34.68 4.91
C THR A 813 11.60 -35.81 5.87
N ARG A 814 11.44 -35.59 7.18
CA ARG A 814 11.49 -36.65 8.19
C ARG A 814 10.10 -37.00 8.63
#